data_AF-A0A970D8H0-F1
#
_entry.id   AF-A0A970D8H0-F1
#
_cell.length_a   1.000
_cell.length_b   1.000
_cell.length_c   1.000
_cell.angle_alpha   90.00
_cell.angle_beta   90.00
_cell.angle_gamma   90.00
#
_symmetry.space_group_name_H-M   'P 1'
#
loop_
_entity.id
_entity.type
_entity.pdbx_description
1 polymer ?
#
loop_
_entity_poly.entity_id
_entity_poly.type
_entity_poly.pdbx_seq_one_letter_code
_entity_poly.pdbx_strand_id
1 'polypeptide(L)'
;MLIKDSRIMSIIKKTALYFFVLSFSLSNISFFNMVLSYVGYQGNITVLSSAIYAFFNLFILIYFLYYVISHRAYKVLLIIGIVNLIYVMPFLIGLDVRGIALYLMFPLPISLMTGILTLNQELRKELTDVFCKLRYVYGILAIAYICFLVFYPEDGRGTLIDFTYGNVAWFFLPPIFFYTGLLYKQNIKQKFKQNKLAVIERFVILLILNIAVFYTGLRSGIISLVFTNILFLAGYLFFDSKYKKQYLQNFVVILLPFLIAFMVGSLVKLEASRINIISNNFLFEKNIHGVKKINEETSEISDSKTETSEIKIPQTQISNKRDLESEVSESKNSQINNFETKTSEVKVTQTVVSENEVSDKEAQETRVSETKENLSDSVTTTNATIPTDNLSQIGEISRRYVTSPLHVRPEKNTEISLGILPKGSIIEGFQDGAWFKIIYQEKEAYVAFEFTSEEQMLDKKTLYVMYPLPIRPEKNTKELLGVLPRWTKVEGFQDDAWFKFFYDGKEAFIAFSALREEPPTEAELRANEIDHILAENSGCRITEKLNVIDVEDNQVKTVQAVFMKHILENDFPKKYTEKTLREDVLKNTEKYMIVRDRDRDRIARFRFKNDRYNLWNMAFQEFKKSPVIGHGALSFQEKYDNYFPHNIFLEILADFGIVGFAVVMFLVIFLLIKSLKLIKKAKDNLMLILLLFGLSYIPAFLFYNSLYGDNALAYLITLLATYVILNANEKPNHSDETKVNSDEKTFNLENG
;
A
#
# COMPACT_ATOMS: atom_id res chain seq x y z
N MET A 1 -32.51 49.92 -2.63
CA MET A 1 -31.56 50.93 -2.14
C MET A 1 -30.91 50.33 -0.92
N LEU A 2 -29.61 50.05 -0.86
CA LEU A 2 -28.53 50.06 -1.88
C LEU A 2 -28.35 48.60 -2.40
N ILE A 3 -27.61 48.22 -3.44
CA ILE A 3 -26.34 48.70 -4.03
C ILE A 3 -26.53 48.84 -5.55
N LYS A 4 -26.10 49.96 -6.13
CA LYS A 4 -25.98 50.17 -7.58
C LYS A 4 -24.54 50.55 -7.87
N ASP A 5 -23.81 49.68 -8.58
CA ASP A 5 -22.39 49.80 -8.97
C ASP A 5 -21.46 50.49 -7.97
N SER A 6 -21.36 49.94 -6.75
CA SER A 6 -20.30 50.35 -5.82
C SER A 6 -18.94 49.78 -6.23
N ARG A 7 -17.86 50.55 -5.99
CA ARG A 7 -16.47 50.08 -6.15
C ARG A 7 -16.21 48.76 -5.42
N ILE A 8 -16.88 48.56 -4.27
CA ILE A 8 -16.86 47.33 -3.47
C ILE A 8 -17.41 46.14 -4.26
N MET A 9 -18.55 46.28 -4.95
CA MET A 9 -19.12 45.19 -5.74
C MET A 9 -18.25 44.84 -6.97
N SER A 10 -17.57 45.83 -7.56
CA SER A 10 -16.56 45.58 -8.61
C SER A 10 -15.38 44.73 -8.10
N ILE A 11 -14.93 44.96 -6.86
CA ILE A 11 -13.92 44.14 -6.20
C ILE A 11 -14.46 42.74 -5.94
N ILE A 12 -15.65 42.61 -5.34
CA ILE A 12 -16.27 41.31 -5.03
C ILE A 12 -16.44 40.45 -6.29
N LYS A 13 -16.96 41.01 -7.40
CA LYS A 13 -17.06 40.32 -8.70
C LYS A 13 -15.71 39.80 -9.17
N LYS A 14 -14.66 40.63 -9.09
CA LYS A 14 -13.30 40.26 -9.51
C LYS A 14 -12.72 39.15 -8.63
N THR A 15 -12.81 39.27 -7.31
CA THR A 15 -12.34 38.22 -6.38
C THR A 15 -13.07 36.89 -6.62
N ALA A 16 -14.39 36.92 -6.80
CA ALA A 16 -15.19 35.73 -7.11
C ALA A 16 -14.76 35.08 -8.45
N LEU A 17 -14.56 35.86 -9.51
CA LEU A 17 -14.07 35.37 -10.81
C LEU A 17 -12.66 34.76 -10.72
N TYR A 18 -11.73 35.44 -10.07
CA TYR A 18 -10.34 34.95 -9.91
C TYR A 18 -10.31 33.68 -9.08
N PHE A 19 -11.01 33.63 -7.95
CA PHE A 19 -11.05 32.43 -7.11
C PHE A 19 -11.77 31.27 -7.79
N PHE A 20 -12.86 31.52 -8.52
CA PHE A 20 -13.53 30.48 -9.32
C PHE A 20 -12.61 29.88 -10.39
N VAL A 21 -11.77 30.67 -11.08
CA VAL A 21 -10.77 30.10 -12.01
C VAL A 21 -9.70 29.30 -11.27
N LEU A 22 -9.18 29.82 -10.16
CA LEU A 22 -8.14 29.14 -9.36
C LEU A 22 -8.64 27.85 -8.70
N SER A 23 -9.91 27.77 -8.28
CA SER A 23 -10.48 26.63 -7.56
C SER A 23 -10.38 25.29 -8.31
N PHE A 24 -10.38 25.31 -9.66
CA PHE A 24 -10.10 24.13 -10.48
C PHE A 24 -8.64 23.65 -10.42
N SER A 25 -7.70 24.55 -10.11
CA SER A 25 -6.26 24.27 -10.03
C SER A 25 -5.75 23.98 -8.61
N LEU A 26 -6.33 24.62 -7.57
CA LEU A 26 -5.82 24.59 -6.19
C LEU A 26 -5.82 23.19 -5.53
N SER A 27 -6.46 22.18 -6.15
CA SER A 27 -6.65 20.85 -5.57
C SER A 27 -7.30 20.93 -4.20
N ASN A 28 -8.47 21.57 -4.13
CA ASN A 28 -9.16 21.96 -2.90
C ASN A 28 -8.22 22.74 -1.97
N ILE A 29 -7.98 22.27 -0.74
CA ILE A 29 -7.10 22.93 0.23
C ILE A 29 -5.60 22.65 0.02
N SER A 30 -5.22 21.65 -0.77
CA SER A 30 -3.84 21.15 -0.77
C SER A 30 -2.81 22.20 -1.23
N PHE A 31 -3.15 23.11 -2.15
CA PHE A 31 -2.23 24.20 -2.51
C PHE A 31 -1.97 25.15 -1.34
N PHE A 32 -2.97 25.44 -0.50
CA PHE A 32 -2.77 26.25 0.69
C PHE A 32 -1.95 25.50 1.75
N ASN A 33 -2.15 24.17 1.90
CA ASN A 33 -1.30 23.35 2.77
C ASN A 33 0.18 23.47 2.34
N MET A 34 0.48 23.21 1.07
CA MET A 34 1.80 23.34 0.47
C MET A 34 2.48 24.67 0.81
N VAL A 35 1.77 25.79 0.58
CA VAL A 35 2.29 27.14 0.82
C VAL A 35 2.55 27.39 2.31
N LEU A 36 1.64 26.97 3.20
CA LEU A 36 1.84 27.12 4.65
C LEU A 36 3.02 26.29 5.17
N SER A 37 3.21 25.07 4.64
CA SER A 37 4.32 24.19 5.00
C SER A 37 5.66 24.73 4.51
N TYR A 38 5.76 25.27 3.30
CA TYR A 38 6.98 25.95 2.82
C TYR A 38 7.28 27.27 3.56
N VAL A 39 6.26 27.94 4.11
CA VAL A 39 6.42 29.11 5.00
C VAL A 39 6.76 28.69 6.45
N GLY A 40 6.76 27.39 6.76
CA GLY A 40 7.14 26.86 8.07
C GLY A 40 6.08 27.04 9.15
N TYR A 41 4.79 27.15 8.79
CA TYR A 41 3.70 27.35 9.74
C TYR A 41 3.52 26.15 10.67
N GLN A 42 3.74 26.36 11.98
CA GLN A 42 3.72 25.29 13.01
C GLN A 42 2.33 24.95 13.58
N GLY A 43 1.26 25.62 13.11
CA GLY A 43 -0.11 25.37 13.58
C GLY A 43 -0.83 24.28 12.80
N ASN A 44 -2.14 24.14 13.00
CA ASN A 44 -2.95 23.20 12.22
C ASN A 44 -3.16 23.75 10.78
N ILE A 45 -2.27 23.33 9.88
CA ILE A 45 -2.23 23.70 8.47
C ILE A 45 -3.59 23.48 7.79
N THR A 46 -4.20 22.29 7.97
CA THR A 46 -5.49 21.93 7.37
C THR A 46 -6.62 22.87 7.79
N VAL A 47 -6.68 23.26 9.08
CA VAL A 47 -7.69 24.21 9.58
C VAL A 47 -7.47 25.60 8.99
N LEU A 48 -6.22 26.09 8.94
CA LEU A 48 -5.93 27.42 8.39
C LEU A 48 -6.20 27.48 6.87
N SER A 49 -5.76 26.49 6.10
CA SER A 49 -6.09 26.34 4.68
C SER A 49 -7.60 26.29 4.44
N SER A 50 -8.34 25.61 5.31
CA SER A 50 -9.80 25.52 5.20
C SER A 50 -10.49 26.86 5.48
N ALA A 51 -10.02 27.60 6.48
CA ALA A 51 -10.49 28.95 6.77
C ALA A 51 -10.20 29.93 5.61
N ILE A 52 -9.01 29.86 5.00
CA ILE A 52 -8.64 30.67 3.82
C ILE A 52 -9.54 30.35 2.63
N TYR A 53 -9.76 29.07 2.32
CA TYR A 53 -10.62 28.65 1.22
C TYR A 53 -12.08 29.07 1.44
N ALA A 54 -12.61 28.87 2.65
CA ALA A 54 -13.97 29.28 3.02
C ALA A 54 -14.17 30.81 2.97
N PHE A 55 -13.15 31.59 3.36
CA PHE A 55 -13.18 33.05 3.23
C PHE A 55 -13.30 33.49 1.76
N PHE A 56 -12.60 32.83 0.83
CA PHE A 56 -12.73 33.14 -0.60
C PHE A 56 -14.08 32.69 -1.20
N ASN A 57 -14.64 31.56 -0.75
CA ASN A 57 -16.00 31.12 -1.12
C ASN A 57 -17.07 32.16 -0.79
N LEU A 58 -16.91 32.92 0.31
CA LEU A 58 -17.85 33.97 0.69
C LEU A 58 -18.00 35.06 -0.39
N PHE A 59 -16.95 35.37 -1.16
CA PHE A 59 -17.04 36.30 -2.29
C PHE A 59 -17.90 35.74 -3.43
N ILE A 60 -17.80 34.44 -3.71
CA ILE A 60 -18.66 33.76 -4.70
C ILE A 60 -20.12 33.80 -4.24
N LEU A 61 -20.39 33.48 -2.96
CA LEU A 61 -21.75 33.51 -2.41
C LEU A 61 -22.36 34.91 -2.42
N ILE A 62 -21.62 35.94 -1.97
CA ILE A 62 -22.09 37.33 -1.98
C ILE A 62 -22.33 37.83 -3.41
N TYR A 63 -21.40 37.54 -4.34
CA TYR A 63 -21.60 37.90 -5.75
C TYR A 63 -22.82 37.19 -6.35
N PHE A 64 -23.01 35.92 -6.03
CA PHE A 64 -24.14 35.12 -6.50
C PHE A 64 -25.49 35.71 -6.04
N LEU A 65 -25.63 35.96 -4.73
CA LEU A 65 -26.84 36.54 -4.16
C LEU A 65 -27.11 37.95 -4.72
N TYR A 66 -26.08 38.79 -4.81
CA TYR A 66 -26.19 40.11 -5.43
C TYR A 66 -26.68 40.01 -6.87
N TYR A 67 -26.09 39.12 -7.68
CA TYR A 67 -26.45 38.97 -9.09
C TYR A 67 -27.91 38.50 -9.24
N VAL A 68 -28.32 37.46 -8.50
CA VAL A 68 -29.69 36.91 -8.54
C VAL A 68 -30.72 37.97 -8.16
N ILE A 69 -30.48 38.74 -7.10
CA ILE A 69 -31.40 39.80 -6.65
C ILE A 69 -31.46 40.93 -7.68
N SER A 70 -30.30 41.41 -8.16
CA SER A 70 -30.21 42.59 -9.03
C SER A 70 -30.78 42.35 -10.43
N HIS A 71 -30.62 41.15 -10.96
CA HIS A 71 -31.11 40.75 -12.29
C HIS A 71 -32.44 39.97 -12.22
N ARG A 72 -33.05 39.85 -11.02
CA ARG A 72 -34.28 39.07 -10.76
C ARG A 72 -34.20 37.61 -11.26
N ALA A 73 -33.01 37.01 -11.22
CA ALA A 73 -32.70 35.72 -11.82
C ALA A 73 -33.18 34.51 -10.99
N TYR A 74 -34.33 34.63 -10.31
CA TYR A 74 -34.83 33.65 -9.33
C TYR A 74 -35.06 32.24 -9.91
N LYS A 75 -35.32 32.11 -11.21
CA LYS A 75 -35.37 30.80 -11.90
C LYS A 75 -34.04 30.04 -11.80
N VAL A 76 -32.91 30.74 -11.88
CA VAL A 76 -31.58 30.14 -11.76
C VAL A 76 -31.30 29.71 -10.33
N LEU A 77 -31.69 30.52 -9.34
CA LEU A 77 -31.62 30.13 -7.92
C LEU A 77 -32.37 28.82 -7.66
N LEU A 78 -33.59 28.67 -8.20
CA LEU A 78 -34.39 27.46 -8.05
C LEU A 78 -33.77 26.24 -8.74
N ILE A 79 -33.26 26.37 -9.97
CA ILE A 79 -32.60 25.27 -10.68
C ILE A 79 -31.34 24.82 -9.94
N ILE A 80 -30.48 25.77 -9.53
CA ILE A 80 -29.26 25.48 -8.76
C ILE A 80 -29.61 24.83 -7.42
N GLY A 81 -30.63 25.34 -6.72
CA GLY A 81 -31.11 24.77 -5.46
C GLY A 81 -31.50 23.30 -5.60
N ILE A 82 -32.25 22.94 -6.66
CA ILE A 82 -32.62 21.54 -6.94
C ILE A 82 -31.39 20.69 -7.27
N VAL A 83 -30.49 21.17 -8.14
CA VAL A 83 -29.26 20.44 -8.50
C VAL A 83 -28.38 20.18 -7.27
N ASN A 84 -28.23 21.17 -6.39
CA ASN A 84 -27.43 21.03 -5.18
C ASN A 84 -28.12 20.13 -4.15
N LEU A 85 -29.44 20.26 -3.97
CA LEU A 85 -30.21 19.41 -3.06
C LEU A 85 -30.07 17.93 -3.43
N ILE A 86 -30.22 17.59 -4.72
CA ILE A 86 -30.05 16.21 -5.21
C ILE A 86 -28.64 15.69 -4.91
N TYR A 87 -27.61 16.50 -5.15
CA TYR A 87 -26.22 16.07 -5.02
C TYR A 87 -25.75 15.95 -3.56
N VAL A 88 -26.25 16.80 -2.65
CA VAL A 88 -25.95 16.71 -1.21
C VAL A 88 -26.88 15.73 -0.45
N MET A 89 -27.97 15.29 -1.09
CA MET A 89 -28.99 14.41 -0.48
C MET A 89 -28.42 13.17 0.23
N PRO A 90 -27.42 12.44 -0.31
CA PRO A 90 -26.86 11.27 0.37
C PRO A 90 -26.27 11.61 1.74
N PHE A 91 -25.47 12.68 1.82
CA PHE A 91 -24.89 13.15 3.08
C PHE A 91 -25.95 13.71 4.05
N LEU A 92 -27.03 14.32 3.54
CA LEU A 92 -28.17 14.74 4.37
C LEU A 92 -28.94 13.55 4.96
N ILE A 93 -29.15 12.48 4.19
CA ILE A 93 -29.87 11.27 4.65
C ILE A 93 -29.03 10.51 5.68
N GLY A 94 -27.73 10.35 5.44
CA GLY A 94 -26.79 9.73 6.39
C GLY A 94 -26.40 10.60 7.58
N LEU A 95 -26.86 11.86 7.62
CA LEU A 95 -26.45 12.90 8.60
C LEU A 95 -24.92 13.10 8.69
N ASP A 96 -24.20 12.87 7.59
CA ASP A 96 -22.75 13.06 7.51
C ASP A 96 -22.39 14.55 7.49
N VAL A 97 -22.17 15.10 8.68
CA VAL A 97 -21.72 16.49 8.91
C VAL A 97 -20.44 16.81 8.13
N ARG A 98 -19.53 15.84 7.96
CA ARG A 98 -18.28 16.04 7.22
C ARG A 98 -18.54 16.13 5.72
N GLY A 99 -19.29 15.19 5.14
CA GLY A 99 -19.70 15.22 3.74
C GLY A 99 -20.51 16.47 3.39
N ILE A 100 -21.44 16.88 4.25
CA ILE A 100 -22.17 18.15 4.12
C ILE A 100 -21.19 19.34 4.13
N ALA A 101 -20.26 19.42 5.08
CA ALA A 101 -19.29 20.51 5.15
C ALA A 101 -18.38 20.56 3.91
N LEU A 102 -17.86 19.42 3.45
CA LEU A 102 -17.07 19.32 2.22
C LEU A 102 -17.89 19.73 0.98
N TYR A 103 -19.18 19.38 0.94
CA TYR A 103 -20.09 19.77 -0.15
C TYR A 103 -20.34 21.29 -0.20
N LEU A 104 -20.59 21.90 0.96
CA LEU A 104 -20.74 23.35 1.08
C LEU A 104 -19.44 24.10 0.73
N MET A 105 -18.29 23.44 0.88
CA MET A 105 -16.96 24.04 0.74
C MET A 105 -16.37 23.96 -0.69
N PHE A 106 -16.62 22.90 -1.48
CA PHE A 106 -16.05 22.81 -2.83
C PHE A 106 -17.11 22.76 -3.96
N PRO A 107 -18.03 21.77 -4.07
CA PRO A 107 -18.96 21.72 -5.19
C PRO A 107 -20.02 22.83 -5.22
N LEU A 108 -20.57 23.25 -4.06
CA LEU A 108 -21.61 24.29 -4.00
C LEU A 108 -21.13 25.63 -4.62
N PRO A 109 -20.02 26.27 -4.18
CA PRO A 109 -19.52 27.51 -4.76
C PRO A 109 -19.29 27.44 -6.28
N ILE A 110 -18.80 26.29 -6.76
CA ILE A 110 -18.62 26.03 -8.19
C ILE A 110 -19.98 26.09 -8.92
N SER A 111 -21.01 25.43 -8.41
CA SER A 111 -22.35 25.44 -9.01
C SER A 111 -22.97 26.86 -9.05
N LEU A 112 -22.83 27.64 -7.96
CA LEU A 112 -23.35 29.00 -7.86
C LEU A 112 -22.84 29.89 -9.00
N MET A 113 -21.51 29.93 -9.16
CA MET A 113 -20.88 30.75 -10.19
C MET A 113 -21.16 30.22 -11.60
N THR A 114 -21.21 28.89 -11.77
CA THR A 114 -21.50 28.24 -13.05
C THR A 114 -22.87 28.63 -13.59
N GLY A 115 -23.91 28.61 -12.75
CA GLY A 115 -25.26 28.96 -13.20
C GLY A 115 -25.38 30.42 -13.67
N ILE A 116 -24.67 31.37 -13.03
CA ILE A 116 -24.61 32.77 -13.50
C ILE A 116 -23.83 32.87 -14.82
N LEU A 117 -22.72 32.13 -14.95
CA LEU A 117 -21.97 32.03 -16.20
C LEU A 117 -22.79 31.46 -17.36
N THR A 118 -23.90 30.75 -17.11
CA THR A 118 -24.83 30.37 -18.19
C THR A 118 -25.68 31.54 -18.71
N LEU A 119 -26.12 32.44 -17.83
CA LEU A 119 -26.87 33.65 -18.21
C LEU A 119 -25.99 34.67 -18.93
N ASN A 120 -24.90 35.12 -18.31
CA ASN A 120 -24.25 36.36 -18.72
C ASN A 120 -23.05 36.15 -19.67
N GLN A 121 -23.19 36.55 -20.94
CA GLN A 121 -22.12 36.49 -21.94
C GLN A 121 -20.96 37.47 -21.64
N GLU A 122 -21.21 38.61 -21.01
CA GLU A 122 -20.15 39.53 -20.56
C GLU A 122 -19.31 38.88 -19.46
N LEU A 123 -19.95 38.20 -18.51
CA LEU A 123 -19.23 37.46 -17.47
C LEU A 123 -18.40 36.29 -18.06
N ARG A 124 -18.86 35.66 -19.15
CA ARG A 124 -18.05 34.70 -19.92
C ARG A 124 -16.83 35.34 -20.60
N LYS A 125 -16.90 36.62 -20.98
CA LYS A 125 -15.74 37.41 -21.46
C LYS A 125 -14.80 37.74 -20.31
N GLU A 126 -15.30 38.24 -19.18
CA GLU A 126 -14.48 38.53 -17.99
C GLU A 126 -13.74 37.28 -17.46
N LEU A 127 -14.41 36.13 -17.42
CA LEU A 127 -13.79 34.84 -17.08
C LEU A 127 -12.66 34.46 -18.06
N THR A 128 -12.88 34.68 -19.36
CA THR A 128 -11.85 34.47 -20.39
C THR A 128 -10.63 35.36 -20.17
N ASP A 129 -10.86 36.60 -19.75
CA ASP A 129 -9.84 37.58 -19.40
C ASP A 129 -9.05 37.19 -18.14
N VAL A 130 -9.69 36.60 -17.13
CA VAL A 130 -9.02 36.08 -15.92
C VAL A 130 -8.08 34.94 -16.28
N PHE A 131 -8.54 33.93 -17.03
CA PHE A 131 -7.66 32.90 -17.59
C PHE A 131 -6.50 33.50 -18.40
N CYS A 132 -6.77 34.48 -19.27
CA CYS A 132 -5.73 35.15 -20.05
C CYS A 132 -4.74 35.95 -19.19
N LYS A 133 -5.13 36.47 -18.02
CA LYS A 133 -4.24 37.20 -17.10
C LYS A 133 -3.38 36.25 -16.26
N LEU A 134 -3.96 35.14 -15.79
CA LEU A 134 -3.25 34.12 -14.99
C LEU A 134 -2.23 33.30 -15.81
N ARG A 135 -2.24 33.36 -17.14
CA ARG A 135 -1.34 32.56 -18.00
C ARG A 135 0.16 32.68 -17.68
N TYR A 136 0.62 33.86 -17.26
CA TYR A 136 2.01 34.06 -16.85
C TYR A 136 2.29 33.43 -15.48
N VAL A 137 1.33 33.49 -14.54
CA VAL A 137 1.46 32.84 -13.22
C VAL A 137 1.56 31.32 -13.39
N TYR A 138 0.68 30.73 -14.19
CA TYR A 138 0.75 29.30 -14.53
C TYR A 138 2.06 28.93 -15.24
N GLY A 139 2.53 29.75 -16.19
CA GLY A 139 3.81 29.53 -16.88
C GLY A 139 5.02 29.58 -15.94
N ILE A 140 5.08 30.57 -15.04
CA ILE A 140 6.15 30.72 -14.05
C ILE A 140 6.14 29.54 -13.06
N LEU A 141 4.98 29.13 -12.56
CA LEU A 141 4.87 27.99 -11.64
C LEU A 141 5.23 26.65 -12.32
N ALA A 142 4.92 26.49 -13.61
CA ALA A 142 5.32 25.32 -14.39
C ALA A 142 6.84 25.28 -14.62
N ILE A 143 7.49 26.42 -14.91
CA ILE A 143 8.95 26.52 -14.94
C ILE A 143 9.54 26.20 -13.57
N ALA A 144 8.99 26.76 -12.49
CA ALA A 144 9.47 26.51 -11.12
C ALA A 144 9.37 25.02 -10.73
N TYR A 145 8.30 24.32 -11.13
CA TYR A 145 8.18 22.88 -10.92
C TYR A 145 9.20 22.08 -11.74
N ILE A 146 9.45 22.44 -13.01
CA ILE A 146 10.48 21.79 -13.82
C ILE A 146 11.88 22.05 -13.22
N CYS A 147 12.16 23.25 -12.73
CA CYS A 147 13.40 23.55 -12.00
C CYS A 147 13.53 22.75 -10.71
N PHE A 148 12.45 22.59 -9.93
CA PHE A 148 12.44 21.72 -8.75
C PHE A 148 12.83 20.27 -9.11
N LEU A 149 12.26 19.72 -10.18
CA LEU A 149 12.61 18.37 -10.68
C LEU A 149 14.06 18.23 -11.20
N VAL A 150 14.72 19.35 -11.52
CA VAL A 150 16.14 19.38 -11.96
C VAL A 150 17.09 19.52 -10.78
N PHE A 151 16.76 20.37 -9.80
CA PHE A 151 17.69 20.77 -8.73
C PHE A 151 17.45 20.09 -7.37
N TYR A 152 16.30 19.46 -7.16
CA TYR A 152 15.94 18.77 -5.91
C TYR A 152 15.51 17.31 -6.16
N PRO A 153 16.46 16.41 -6.52
CA PRO A 153 16.21 14.99 -6.73
C PRO A 153 16.06 14.22 -5.40
N GLU A 154 15.03 14.55 -4.62
CA GLU A 154 14.63 13.76 -3.45
C GLU A 154 13.69 12.60 -3.82
N ASP A 155 13.61 11.58 -2.95
CA ASP A 155 12.80 10.36 -3.10
C ASP A 155 11.28 10.60 -3.29
N GLY A 156 10.80 11.84 -3.13
CA GLY A 156 9.40 12.24 -3.32
C GLY A 156 8.86 12.12 -4.77
N ARG A 157 9.71 11.88 -5.76
CA ARG A 157 9.33 11.62 -7.18
C ARG A 157 8.42 12.69 -7.79
N GLY A 158 8.74 13.95 -7.53
CA GLY A 158 7.98 15.10 -8.04
C GLY A 158 6.75 15.45 -7.21
N THR A 159 6.62 14.88 -6.02
CA THR A 159 5.78 15.36 -4.94
C THR A 159 6.45 16.56 -4.26
N LEU A 160 5.67 17.60 -3.98
CA LEU A 160 6.07 18.74 -3.14
C LEU A 160 5.52 18.52 -1.72
N ILE A 161 5.99 19.28 -0.73
CA ILE A 161 5.50 19.17 0.65
C ILE A 161 3.97 19.38 0.68
N ASP A 162 3.24 18.42 1.27
CA ASP A 162 1.77 18.35 1.31
C ASP A 162 1.03 18.43 -0.04
N PHE A 163 1.73 18.21 -1.17
CA PHE A 163 1.17 18.41 -2.50
C PHE A 163 1.69 17.38 -3.52
N THR A 164 0.86 16.36 -3.78
CA THR A 164 1.23 15.23 -4.63
C THR A 164 1.53 15.64 -6.07
N TYR A 165 2.34 14.85 -6.78
CA TYR A 165 2.50 14.96 -8.25
C TYR A 165 1.15 14.99 -9.00
N GLY A 166 0.11 14.32 -8.47
CA GLY A 166 -1.24 14.37 -9.01
C GLY A 166 -1.91 15.73 -8.84
N ASN A 167 -1.69 16.39 -7.70
CA ASN A 167 -2.16 17.76 -7.43
C ASN A 167 -1.46 18.75 -8.36
N VAL A 168 -0.15 18.58 -8.60
CA VAL A 168 0.60 19.40 -9.57
C VAL A 168 0.03 19.27 -10.98
N ALA A 169 -0.33 18.05 -11.41
CA ALA A 169 -0.95 17.85 -12.72
C ALA A 169 -2.31 18.55 -12.81
N TRP A 170 -3.17 18.38 -11.79
CA TRP A 170 -4.46 19.05 -11.72
C TRP A 170 -4.38 20.57 -11.53
N PHE A 171 -3.25 21.10 -11.07
CA PHE A 171 -3.00 22.54 -11.08
C PHE A 171 -2.86 23.10 -12.51
N PHE A 172 -2.17 22.38 -13.39
CA PHE A 172 -1.87 22.84 -14.77
C PHE A 172 -2.87 22.37 -15.84
N LEU A 173 -3.65 21.30 -15.61
CA LEU A 173 -4.65 20.81 -16.57
C LEU A 173 -5.79 21.81 -16.89
N PRO A 174 -6.44 22.49 -15.93
CA PRO A 174 -7.51 23.45 -16.20
C PRO A 174 -7.13 24.58 -17.19
N PRO A 175 -5.99 25.30 -17.03
CA PRO A 175 -5.59 26.30 -18.02
C PRO A 175 -5.23 25.68 -19.38
N ILE A 176 -4.67 24.47 -19.44
CA ILE A 176 -4.44 23.76 -20.72
C ILE A 176 -5.77 23.53 -21.46
N PHE A 177 -6.80 23.03 -20.77
CA PHE A 177 -8.13 22.81 -21.36
C PHE A 177 -8.72 24.11 -21.92
N PHE A 178 -8.65 25.19 -21.14
CA PHE A 178 -9.22 26.48 -21.53
C PHE A 178 -8.44 27.16 -22.67
N TYR A 179 -7.10 27.18 -22.63
CA TYR A 179 -6.28 27.76 -23.70
C TYR A 179 -6.40 26.97 -25.01
N THR A 180 -6.56 25.65 -24.95
CA THR A 180 -6.88 24.80 -26.11
C THR A 180 -8.16 25.28 -26.78
N GLY A 181 -9.24 25.43 -26.03
CA GLY A 181 -10.51 25.96 -26.55
C GLY A 181 -10.41 27.36 -27.15
N LEU A 182 -9.64 28.26 -26.53
CA LEU A 182 -9.38 29.58 -27.08
C LEU A 182 -8.62 29.52 -28.41
N LEU A 183 -7.63 28.63 -28.58
CA LEU A 183 -6.90 28.49 -29.83
C LEU A 183 -7.79 27.95 -30.96
N TYR A 184 -8.65 26.96 -30.69
CA TYR A 184 -9.59 26.44 -31.69
C TYR A 184 -10.56 27.51 -32.22
N LYS A 185 -11.02 28.42 -31.37
CA LYS A 185 -11.91 29.56 -31.73
C LYS A 185 -11.29 30.52 -32.75
N GLN A 186 -9.96 30.54 -32.88
CA GLN A 186 -9.24 31.55 -33.66
C GLN A 186 -8.80 31.01 -35.02
N ASN A 187 -8.76 31.88 -36.05
CA ASN A 187 -8.03 31.57 -37.27
C ASN A 187 -6.53 31.77 -37.01
N ILE A 188 -5.85 30.72 -36.55
CA ILE A 188 -4.44 30.79 -36.11
C ILE A 188 -3.54 31.31 -37.25
N LYS A 189 -3.79 30.87 -38.49
CA LYS A 189 -3.01 31.30 -39.68
C LYS A 189 -3.16 32.79 -39.97
N GLN A 190 -4.36 33.36 -39.85
CA GLN A 190 -4.59 34.79 -39.99
C GLN A 190 -3.99 35.57 -38.82
N LYS A 191 -4.20 35.10 -37.60
CA LYS A 191 -3.72 35.81 -36.40
C LYS A 191 -2.20 35.80 -36.26
N PHE A 192 -1.53 34.76 -36.74
CA PHE A 192 -0.07 34.68 -36.82
C PHE A 192 0.51 35.68 -37.82
N LYS A 193 -0.22 36.07 -38.88
CA LYS A 193 0.16 37.18 -39.76
C LYS A 193 -0.03 38.55 -39.07
N GLN A 194 -1.10 38.72 -38.30
CA GLN A 194 -1.44 39.99 -37.65
C GLN A 194 -0.57 40.28 -36.42
N ASN A 195 -0.37 39.29 -35.55
CA ASN A 195 0.49 39.41 -34.35
C ASN A 195 1.16 38.06 -34.07
N LYS A 196 2.28 37.82 -34.77
CA LYS A 196 3.12 36.62 -34.63
C LYS A 196 3.53 36.35 -33.18
N LEU A 197 3.96 37.39 -32.46
CA LEU A 197 4.51 37.26 -31.10
C LEU A 197 3.44 36.78 -30.11
N ALA A 198 2.25 37.38 -30.11
CA ALA A 198 1.16 37.00 -29.21
C ALA A 198 0.55 35.62 -29.52
N VAL A 199 0.79 35.06 -30.71
CA VAL A 199 0.48 33.65 -31.01
C VAL A 199 1.58 32.73 -30.47
N ILE A 200 2.85 33.03 -30.74
CA ILE A 200 3.99 32.22 -30.25
C ILE A 200 4.00 32.15 -28.72
N GLU A 201 3.78 33.28 -28.03
CA GLU A 201 3.72 33.35 -26.56
C GLU A 201 2.71 32.33 -25.97
N ARG A 202 1.51 32.25 -26.56
CA ARG A 202 0.46 31.30 -26.14
C ARG A 202 0.86 29.85 -26.40
N PHE A 203 1.56 29.58 -27.49
CA PHE A 203 2.08 28.25 -27.80
C PHE A 203 3.23 27.83 -26.86
N VAL A 204 4.12 28.77 -26.50
CA VAL A 204 5.20 28.52 -25.51
C VAL A 204 4.62 28.24 -24.13
N ILE A 205 3.64 29.04 -23.66
CA ILE A 205 2.96 28.78 -22.38
C ILE A 205 2.25 27.42 -22.41
N LEU A 206 1.52 27.10 -23.48
CA LEU A 206 0.84 25.80 -23.60
C LEU A 206 1.83 24.63 -23.62
N LEU A 207 2.98 24.77 -24.28
CA LEU A 207 4.05 23.78 -24.30
C LEU A 207 4.66 23.55 -22.91
N ILE A 208 5.03 24.63 -22.20
CA ILE A 208 5.59 24.56 -20.84
C ILE A 208 4.62 23.86 -19.88
N LEU A 209 3.33 24.18 -19.97
CA LEU A 209 2.29 23.52 -19.16
C LEU A 209 2.13 22.02 -19.51
N ASN A 210 2.20 21.65 -20.80
CA ASN A 210 2.19 20.24 -21.20
C ASN A 210 3.44 19.50 -20.67
N ILE A 211 4.64 20.10 -20.76
CA ILE A 211 5.89 19.53 -20.23
C ILE A 211 5.79 19.28 -18.72
N ALA A 212 5.28 20.27 -17.95
CA ALA A 212 5.08 20.12 -16.51
C ALA A 212 4.11 18.97 -16.19
N VAL A 213 2.96 18.88 -16.87
CA VAL A 213 2.01 17.76 -16.69
C VAL A 213 2.64 16.42 -17.05
N PHE A 214 3.41 16.32 -18.14
CA PHE A 214 4.14 15.09 -18.50
C PHE A 214 5.08 14.64 -17.39
N TYR A 215 5.93 15.54 -16.86
CA TYR A 215 6.87 15.19 -15.81
C TYR A 215 6.25 14.89 -14.43
N THR A 216 4.96 15.17 -14.19
CA THR A 216 4.26 14.61 -13.01
C THR A 216 4.07 13.09 -13.10
N GLY A 217 4.14 12.50 -14.29
CA GLY A 217 3.79 11.10 -14.53
C GLY A 217 2.35 10.73 -14.19
N LEU A 218 1.42 11.69 -14.07
CA LEU A 218 0.00 11.40 -13.86
C LEU A 218 -0.65 10.90 -15.15
N ARG A 219 -0.80 9.57 -15.25
CA ARG A 219 -1.40 8.85 -16.39
C ARG A 219 -2.74 9.44 -16.86
N SER A 220 -3.68 9.72 -15.95
CA SER A 220 -4.98 10.32 -16.27
C SER A 220 -4.86 11.77 -16.77
N GLY A 221 -3.89 12.53 -16.26
CA GLY A 221 -3.56 13.86 -16.77
C GLY A 221 -3.04 13.81 -18.21
N ILE A 222 -2.09 12.93 -18.50
CA ILE A 222 -1.53 12.73 -19.85
C ILE A 222 -2.63 12.29 -20.85
N ILE A 223 -3.52 11.38 -20.44
CA ILE A 223 -4.71 11.00 -21.23
C ILE A 223 -5.61 12.23 -21.50
N SER A 224 -5.82 13.08 -20.48
CA SER A 224 -6.62 14.31 -20.62
C SER A 224 -6.05 15.30 -21.63
N LEU A 225 -4.71 15.40 -21.79
CA LEU A 225 -4.10 16.26 -22.82
C LEU A 225 -4.50 15.83 -24.25
N VAL A 226 -4.47 14.53 -24.54
CA VAL A 226 -4.88 13.97 -25.84
C VAL A 226 -6.38 14.07 -26.03
N PHE A 227 -7.14 13.64 -25.01
CA PHE A 227 -8.59 13.63 -25.02
C PHE A 227 -9.18 15.03 -25.27
N THR A 228 -8.64 16.05 -24.60
CA THR A 228 -9.00 17.47 -24.79
C THR A 228 -8.85 17.89 -26.26
N ASN A 229 -7.73 17.55 -26.90
CA ASN A 229 -7.48 17.93 -28.30
C ASN A 229 -8.48 17.28 -29.27
N ILE A 230 -8.82 16.00 -29.07
CA ILE A 230 -9.81 15.29 -29.88
C ILE A 230 -11.22 15.84 -29.62
N LEU A 231 -11.58 16.05 -28.35
CA LEU A 231 -12.86 16.60 -27.90
C LEU A 231 -13.11 17.99 -28.48
N PHE A 232 -12.14 18.90 -28.43
CA PHE A 232 -12.29 20.24 -28.99
C PHE A 232 -12.39 20.24 -30.52
N LEU A 233 -11.63 19.39 -31.23
CA LEU A 233 -11.83 19.21 -32.68
C LEU A 233 -13.25 18.72 -32.99
N ALA A 234 -13.72 17.67 -32.31
CA ALA A 234 -15.07 17.13 -32.52
C ALA A 234 -16.17 18.16 -32.22
N GLY A 235 -16.03 18.91 -31.12
CA GLY A 235 -16.95 19.97 -30.72
C GLY A 235 -17.05 21.10 -31.76
N TYR A 236 -15.91 21.60 -32.26
CA TYR A 236 -15.91 22.65 -33.29
C TYR A 236 -16.38 22.15 -34.67
N LEU A 237 -16.07 20.91 -35.05
CA LEU A 237 -16.59 20.30 -36.28
C LEU A 237 -18.12 20.09 -36.24
N PHE A 238 -18.68 19.76 -35.08
CA PHE A 238 -20.13 19.72 -34.89
C PHE A 238 -20.73 21.13 -34.93
N PHE A 239 -20.09 22.10 -34.28
CA PHE A 239 -20.58 23.46 -34.13
C PHE A 239 -20.66 24.22 -35.47
N ASP A 240 -19.58 24.29 -36.24
CA ASP A 240 -19.58 24.93 -37.56
C ASP A 240 -18.85 24.11 -38.63
N SER A 241 -19.61 23.52 -39.55
CA SER A 241 -19.08 22.74 -40.67
C SER A 241 -18.40 23.59 -41.76
N LYS A 242 -18.68 24.90 -41.83
CA LYS A 242 -18.13 25.82 -42.85
C LYS A 242 -16.61 25.96 -42.71
N TYR A 243 -16.11 25.98 -41.48
CA TYR A 243 -14.69 26.16 -41.17
C TYR A 243 -13.93 24.84 -40.91
N LYS A 244 -14.49 23.68 -41.32
CA LYS A 244 -13.87 22.33 -41.15
C LYS A 244 -12.37 22.28 -41.51
N LYS A 245 -11.96 22.91 -42.63
CA LYS A 245 -10.56 22.97 -43.06
C LYS A 245 -9.67 23.76 -42.09
N GLN A 246 -10.18 24.85 -41.52
CA GLN A 246 -9.49 25.65 -40.51
C GLN A 246 -9.38 24.89 -39.18
N TYR A 247 -10.45 24.21 -38.72
CA TYR A 247 -10.40 23.45 -37.47
C TYR A 247 -9.44 22.25 -37.54
N LEU A 248 -9.36 21.57 -38.69
CA LEU A 248 -8.38 20.50 -38.90
C LEU A 248 -6.94 21.04 -38.96
N GLN A 249 -6.72 22.23 -39.53
CA GLN A 249 -5.42 22.90 -39.47
C GLN A 249 -5.06 23.34 -38.04
N ASN A 250 -6.02 23.90 -37.29
CA ASN A 250 -5.84 24.25 -35.88
C ASN A 250 -5.47 23.02 -35.04
N PHE A 251 -6.13 21.87 -35.23
CA PHE A 251 -5.80 20.61 -34.54
C PHE A 251 -4.33 20.22 -34.69
N VAL A 252 -3.80 20.23 -35.92
CA VAL A 252 -2.38 19.88 -36.15
C VAL A 252 -1.42 20.82 -35.42
N VAL A 253 -1.71 22.12 -35.38
CA VAL A 253 -0.85 23.10 -34.68
C VAL A 253 -1.01 23.02 -33.16
N ILE A 254 -2.21 22.76 -32.63
CA ILE A 254 -2.47 22.68 -31.18
C ILE A 254 -2.01 21.33 -30.59
N LEU A 255 -1.96 20.26 -31.40
CA LEU A 255 -1.36 18.98 -31.03
C LEU A 255 0.18 19.04 -30.93
N LEU A 256 0.84 19.98 -31.62
CA LEU A 256 2.30 20.08 -31.66
C LEU A 256 2.93 20.30 -30.25
N PRO A 257 2.43 21.21 -29.38
CA PRO A 257 2.85 21.28 -27.98
C PRO A 257 2.81 19.96 -27.20
N PHE A 258 1.79 19.13 -27.42
CA PHE A 258 1.70 17.81 -26.78
C PHE A 258 2.78 16.86 -27.32
N LEU A 259 2.97 16.82 -28.64
CA LEU A 259 3.99 15.99 -29.29
C LEU A 259 5.42 16.39 -28.88
N ILE A 260 5.70 17.69 -28.79
CA ILE A 260 7.01 18.17 -28.30
C ILE A 260 7.18 17.81 -26.82
N ALA A 261 6.16 17.98 -25.98
CA ALA A 261 6.24 17.60 -24.57
C ALA A 261 6.45 16.09 -24.35
N PHE A 262 5.81 15.25 -25.17
CA PHE A 262 6.05 13.80 -25.22
C PHE A 262 7.50 13.49 -25.63
N MET A 263 7.98 14.08 -26.72
CA MET A 263 9.36 13.88 -27.19
C MET A 263 10.38 14.31 -26.12
N VAL A 264 10.20 15.50 -25.51
CA VAL A 264 11.05 16.01 -24.43
C VAL A 264 11.05 15.04 -23.24
N GLY A 265 9.89 14.64 -22.72
CA GLY A 265 9.78 13.71 -21.59
C GLY A 265 10.24 12.28 -21.88
N SER A 266 10.40 11.90 -23.16
CA SER A 266 10.97 10.61 -23.58
C SER A 266 12.49 10.63 -23.75
N LEU A 267 13.06 11.77 -24.13
CA LEU A 267 14.49 11.95 -24.41
C LEU A 267 15.27 12.51 -23.21
N VAL A 268 14.63 13.37 -22.41
CA VAL A 268 15.22 14.01 -21.23
C VAL A 268 14.63 13.37 -19.98
N LYS A 269 15.45 12.61 -19.26
CA LYS A 269 15.08 12.04 -17.97
C LYS A 269 15.45 13.01 -16.86
N LEU A 270 14.46 13.51 -16.14
CA LEU A 270 14.66 14.20 -14.87
C LEU A 270 14.50 13.16 -13.77
N GLU A 271 15.54 12.86 -12.98
CA GLU A 271 15.54 11.73 -12.04
C GLU A 271 14.39 11.83 -11.02
N ALA A 272 14.13 13.04 -10.54
CA ALA A 272 13.01 13.37 -9.65
C ALA A 272 11.62 13.11 -10.26
N SER A 273 11.47 12.87 -11.56
CA SER A 273 10.16 12.71 -12.21
C SER A 273 9.59 11.31 -12.03
N ARG A 274 8.30 11.22 -11.67
CA ARG A 274 7.54 9.97 -11.68
C ARG A 274 7.46 9.31 -13.07
N ILE A 275 7.71 10.03 -14.17
CA ILE A 275 7.66 9.45 -15.53
C ILE A 275 8.59 8.22 -15.66
N ASN A 276 9.75 8.25 -14.99
CA ASN A 276 10.80 7.22 -15.07
C ASN A 276 10.38 5.84 -14.54
N ILE A 277 9.30 5.77 -13.76
CA ILE A 277 8.86 4.54 -13.07
C ILE A 277 7.48 4.04 -13.52
N ILE A 278 6.91 4.65 -14.57
CA ILE A 278 5.62 4.22 -15.13
C ILE A 278 5.78 2.85 -15.79
N SER A 279 5.17 1.82 -15.20
CA SER A 279 5.13 0.49 -15.80
C SER A 279 4.40 0.45 -17.14
N ASN A 280 4.89 -0.39 -18.06
CA ASN A 280 4.35 -0.59 -19.42
C ASN A 280 2.83 -0.82 -19.47
N ASN A 281 2.24 -1.38 -18.41
CA ASN A 281 0.79 -1.45 -18.21
C ASN A 281 0.21 -0.06 -17.86
N PHE A 282 0.21 0.86 -18.83
CA PHE A 282 -0.12 2.30 -18.66
C PHE A 282 -1.52 2.59 -18.08
N LEU A 283 -2.47 1.65 -18.17
CA LEU A 283 -3.79 1.77 -17.53
C LEU A 283 -3.89 1.07 -16.17
N PHE A 284 -3.30 -0.13 -16.02
CA PHE A 284 -3.57 -1.09 -14.93
C PHE A 284 -2.34 -1.35 -14.03
N GLU A 285 -1.65 -0.29 -13.59
CA GLU A 285 -0.53 -0.39 -12.65
C GLU A 285 -1.01 -0.81 -11.26
N LYS A 286 -0.74 -2.07 -10.89
CA LYS A 286 -0.76 -2.50 -9.48
C LYS A 286 0.35 -1.76 -8.74
N ASN A 287 0.09 -1.32 -7.50
CA ASN A 287 1.07 -0.58 -6.70
C ASN A 287 2.20 -1.51 -6.21
N ILE A 288 3.22 -1.72 -7.06
CA ILE A 288 4.48 -2.40 -6.71
C ILE A 288 5.48 -1.36 -6.18
N HIS A 289 5.14 -0.75 -5.04
CA HIS A 289 6.05 0.09 -4.26
C HIS A 289 6.11 -0.49 -2.84
N GLY A 290 7.33 -0.71 -2.32
CA GLY A 290 7.57 -1.54 -1.13
C GLY A 290 8.70 -2.57 -1.29
N VAL A 291 9.31 -2.69 -2.46
CA VAL A 291 10.55 -3.45 -2.68
C VAL A 291 11.68 -2.46 -2.95
N LYS A 292 12.62 -2.32 -2.00
CA LYS A 292 13.99 -1.89 -2.37
C LYS A 292 14.53 -2.95 -3.33
N LYS A 293 15.04 -2.54 -4.49
CA LYS A 293 15.91 -3.42 -5.29
C LYS A 293 17.14 -3.72 -4.44
N ILE A 294 17.17 -4.91 -3.85
CA ILE A 294 18.42 -5.63 -3.65
C ILE A 294 18.69 -6.28 -5.01
N ASN A 295 19.89 -6.10 -5.55
CA ASN A 295 20.20 -6.63 -6.88
C ASN A 295 20.07 -8.15 -6.88
N GLU A 296 19.33 -8.67 -7.86
CA GLU A 296 19.50 -10.04 -8.33
C GLU A 296 20.71 -10.04 -9.26
N GLU A 297 21.90 -10.16 -8.68
CA GLU A 297 23.10 -10.54 -9.42
C GLU A 297 23.30 -12.06 -9.31
N THR A 298 23.68 -12.66 -10.43
CA THR A 298 23.67 -14.10 -10.66
C THR A 298 24.76 -14.82 -9.88
N SER A 299 24.50 -16.09 -9.57
CA SER A 299 25.48 -17.00 -8.97
C SER A 299 26.64 -17.27 -9.93
N GLU A 300 27.86 -16.91 -9.52
CA GLU A 300 29.10 -17.52 -10.01
C GLU A 300 30.12 -17.61 -8.86
N ILE A 301 31.03 -18.57 -8.94
CA ILE A 301 31.88 -19.00 -7.81
C ILE A 301 33.36 -18.71 -8.13
N SER A 302 34.03 -17.95 -7.28
CA SER A 302 35.50 -17.93 -7.20
C SER A 302 35.97 -17.47 -5.81
N ASP A 303 36.94 -18.17 -5.23
CA ASP A 303 37.42 -17.92 -3.88
C ASP A 303 38.35 -16.69 -3.74
N SER A 304 38.30 -16.07 -2.56
CA SER A 304 39.43 -16.00 -1.61
C SER A 304 39.78 -14.61 -1.04
N LYS A 305 40.26 -14.69 0.22
CA LYS A 305 41.05 -13.73 1.00
C LYS A 305 40.35 -12.52 1.63
N THR A 306 40.66 -12.40 2.91
CA THR A 306 40.38 -11.32 3.86
C THR A 306 41.10 -10.02 3.52
N GLU A 307 40.44 -8.90 3.80
CA GLU A 307 41.10 -7.78 4.48
C GLU A 307 40.08 -6.97 5.30
N THR A 308 40.55 -6.32 6.37
CA THR A 308 39.70 -5.59 7.32
C THR A 308 39.79 -4.07 7.12
N SER A 309 38.65 -3.38 7.01
CA SER A 309 38.59 -1.92 7.09
C SER A 309 37.30 -1.45 7.76
N GLU A 310 37.41 -0.45 8.63
CA GLU A 310 36.29 0.12 9.38
C GLU A 310 35.33 0.93 8.49
N ILE A 311 34.02 0.84 8.75
CA ILE A 311 33.03 1.78 8.19
C ILE A 311 32.32 2.50 9.33
N LYS A 312 32.53 3.82 9.42
CA LYS A 312 31.92 4.70 10.41
C LYS A 312 30.41 4.84 10.14
N ILE A 313 29.61 4.71 11.19
CA ILE A 313 28.15 4.90 11.14
C ILE A 313 27.83 6.41 11.18
N PRO A 314 27.18 7.00 10.16
CA PRO A 314 26.65 8.34 10.24
C PRO A 314 25.27 8.30 10.92
N GLN A 315 25.11 8.95 12.07
CA GLN A 315 23.81 9.14 12.69
C GLN A 315 22.93 10.01 11.78
N THR A 316 21.74 9.51 11.40
CA THR A 316 20.69 10.28 10.73
C THR A 316 19.34 10.06 11.40
N GLN A 317 18.45 11.03 11.27
CA GLN A 317 17.46 11.35 12.30
C GLN A 317 16.19 10.49 12.26
N ILE A 318 15.62 10.26 13.45
CA ILE A 318 14.30 9.66 13.64
C ILE A 318 13.24 10.69 13.24
N SER A 319 12.72 10.60 12.02
CA SER A 319 11.50 11.31 11.64
C SER A 319 10.28 10.62 12.26
N ASN A 320 9.53 11.35 13.09
CA ASN A 320 8.50 10.75 13.93
C ASN A 320 7.28 10.25 13.12
N LYS A 321 6.90 8.99 13.37
CA LYS A 321 5.54 8.50 13.13
C LYS A 321 4.54 9.32 13.97
N ARG A 322 3.63 10.05 13.33
CA ARG A 322 2.34 10.48 13.90
C ARG A 322 1.28 10.47 12.81
N ASP A 323 0.54 9.36 12.75
CA ASP A 323 -0.69 9.20 11.96
C ASP A 323 -1.50 8.03 12.54
N LEU A 324 -1.78 8.10 13.84
CA LEU A 324 -2.62 7.16 14.59
C LEU A 324 -2.93 7.71 15.99
N GLU A 325 -3.78 8.74 16.09
CA GLU A 325 -4.65 8.99 17.25
C GLU A 325 -5.56 10.22 17.05
N SER A 326 -6.84 9.96 16.76
CA SER A 326 -7.95 10.88 16.99
C SER A 326 -9.25 10.07 17.07
N GLU A 327 -10.15 10.46 17.98
CA GLU A 327 -11.54 9.99 18.08
C GLU A 327 -11.76 8.52 18.51
N VAL A 328 -11.49 8.24 19.80
CA VAL A 328 -12.44 7.48 20.64
C VAL A 328 -12.66 8.23 21.96
N SER A 329 -13.60 9.17 21.94
CA SER A 329 -14.31 9.71 23.11
C SER A 329 -15.65 10.29 22.60
N GLU A 330 -16.73 10.38 23.38
CA GLU A 330 -16.86 10.16 24.82
C GLU A 330 -18.27 9.66 25.18
N SER A 331 -18.40 8.75 26.15
CA SER A 331 -19.67 8.48 26.83
C SER A 331 -19.44 8.19 28.31
N LYS A 332 -19.52 9.24 29.15
CA LYS A 332 -19.35 9.15 30.61
C LYS A 332 -20.57 8.45 31.25
N ASN A 333 -20.37 7.63 32.28
CA ASN A 333 -20.48 8.11 33.68
C ASN A 333 -19.97 7.10 34.74
N SER A 334 -19.87 7.63 35.98
CA SER A 334 -19.92 6.98 37.31
C SER A 334 -18.78 6.05 37.80
N GLN A 335 -18.01 6.60 38.75
CA GLN A 335 -17.72 6.04 40.10
C GLN A 335 -16.72 4.85 40.23
N ILE A 336 -15.88 4.75 41.29
CA ILE A 336 -15.34 5.71 42.29
C ILE A 336 -14.12 5.04 43.01
N ASN A 337 -13.38 5.78 43.87
CA ASN A 337 -12.26 5.33 44.75
C ASN A 337 -10.93 4.98 44.03
N ASN A 338 -9.80 5.65 44.31
CA ASN A 338 -8.90 5.64 45.50
C ASN A 338 -7.82 4.53 45.40
N PHE A 339 -6.53 4.74 45.72
CA PHE A 339 -5.84 5.93 46.26
C PHE A 339 -4.35 6.00 45.80
N GLU A 340 -3.73 7.10 46.19
CA GLU A 340 -2.32 7.48 46.29
C GLU A 340 -1.33 6.42 46.87
N THR A 341 0.02 6.53 46.83
CA THR A 341 0.96 7.58 46.33
C THR A 341 2.38 7.04 45.99
N LYS A 342 3.03 7.68 44.99
CA LYS A 342 4.44 8.16 44.89
C LYS A 342 5.65 7.52 45.63
N THR A 343 6.72 7.31 44.84
CA THR A 343 8.18 7.62 45.08
C THR A 343 8.91 7.04 46.31
N SER A 344 10.12 6.48 46.15
CA SER A 344 11.38 7.26 46.09
C SER A 344 12.57 6.50 45.47
N GLU A 345 13.65 7.22 45.16
CA GLU A 345 14.93 6.69 44.66
C GLU A 345 15.92 6.33 45.80
N VAL A 346 16.97 5.55 45.49
CA VAL A 346 18.42 5.81 45.75
C VAL A 346 19.24 4.50 45.84
N LYS A 347 20.50 4.56 45.40
CA LYS A 347 21.51 3.46 45.43
C LYS A 347 22.07 3.23 46.84
N VAL A 348 22.59 2.03 47.12
CA VAL A 348 24.05 1.75 47.27
C VAL A 348 24.29 0.25 47.55
N THR A 349 25.53 -0.19 47.35
CA THR A 349 26.02 -1.58 47.26
C THR A 349 26.33 -2.24 48.61
N GLN A 350 26.42 -3.58 48.58
CA GLN A 350 27.44 -4.44 49.24
C GLN A 350 27.23 -5.07 50.65
N THR A 351 27.02 -6.40 50.59
CA THR A 351 27.71 -7.49 51.35
C THR A 351 27.19 -8.07 52.69
N VAL A 352 27.44 -9.39 52.80
CA VAL A 352 27.56 -10.34 53.95
C VAL A 352 26.31 -10.81 54.73
N VAL A 353 26.38 -12.08 55.16
CA VAL A 353 25.59 -12.79 56.22
C VAL A 353 24.07 -12.91 55.98
N SER A 354 23.36 -14.01 56.26
CA SER A 354 23.49 -15.48 56.19
C SER A 354 22.17 -16.03 56.79
N GLU A 355 21.94 -17.33 56.65
CA GLU A 355 21.05 -18.17 57.49
C GLU A 355 19.57 -17.77 57.72
N ASN A 356 18.68 -18.58 57.13
CA ASN A 356 17.71 -19.43 57.81
C ASN A 356 17.22 -19.03 59.21
N GLU A 357 15.90 -19.03 59.41
CA GLU A 357 15.30 -20.11 60.22
C GLU A 357 13.86 -20.45 59.78
N VAL A 358 13.33 -21.55 60.31
CA VAL A 358 12.08 -22.21 59.88
C VAL A 358 11.13 -22.36 61.08
N SER A 359 9.82 -22.32 60.82
CA SER A 359 8.75 -22.66 61.76
C SER A 359 7.62 -23.30 60.92
N ASP A 360 7.05 -24.46 61.26
CA ASP A 360 7.31 -25.30 62.43
C ASP A 360 6.77 -26.75 62.27
N LYS A 361 7.21 -27.64 63.18
CA LYS A 361 6.54 -28.91 63.62
C LYS A 361 6.36 -30.06 62.61
N GLU A 362 6.30 -31.33 63.03
CA GLU A 362 6.48 -31.98 64.35
C GLU A 362 7.18 -33.35 64.08
N ALA A 363 8.18 -33.78 64.86
CA ALA A 363 8.09 -34.77 65.95
C ALA A 363 7.65 -36.20 65.50
N GLN A 364 8.22 -37.35 65.90
CA GLN A 364 9.22 -37.74 66.93
C GLN A 364 9.50 -39.28 66.70
N GLU A 365 10.52 -40.02 67.21
CA GLU A 365 11.72 -39.73 68.01
C GLU A 365 12.73 -40.93 68.05
N THR A 366 14.04 -40.72 67.81
CA THR A 366 15.21 -41.49 68.37
C THR A 366 15.32 -43.04 68.19
N ARG A 367 16.40 -43.78 68.51
CA ARG A 367 17.78 -43.61 69.07
C ARG A 367 18.58 -44.90 68.69
N VAL A 368 19.91 -45.05 68.61
CA VAL A 368 21.18 -44.27 68.77
C VAL A 368 22.11 -44.71 67.58
N SER A 369 23.45 -44.57 67.43
CA SER A 369 24.62 -43.95 68.12
C SER A 369 25.83 -43.87 67.16
N GLU A 370 26.72 -42.90 67.39
CA GLU A 370 28.20 -42.95 67.47
C GLU A 370 29.04 -43.92 66.58
N THR A 371 30.20 -43.54 66.01
CA THR A 371 30.93 -42.24 65.94
C THR A 371 31.99 -42.19 64.80
N LYS A 372 32.41 -40.95 64.47
CA LYS A 372 33.77 -40.49 64.07
C LYS A 372 34.35 -40.69 62.64
N GLU A 373 34.71 -39.52 62.07
CA GLU A 373 36.02 -39.14 61.47
C GLU A 373 36.39 -39.49 60.01
N ASN A 374 36.49 -38.42 59.20
CA ASN A 374 37.65 -38.00 58.39
C ASN A 374 38.07 -38.81 57.12
N LEU A 375 38.55 -38.21 56.02
CA LEU A 375 38.51 -36.82 55.49
C LEU A 375 38.91 -36.82 53.99
N SER A 376 38.57 -35.76 53.26
CA SER A 376 39.29 -35.19 52.10
C SER A 376 39.81 -36.07 50.93
N ASP A 377 39.09 -35.97 49.81
CA ASP A 377 39.56 -35.38 48.53
C ASP A 377 40.79 -35.87 47.73
N SER A 378 40.56 -35.81 46.42
CA SER A 378 41.51 -35.55 45.32
C SER A 378 42.43 -36.69 44.84
N VAL A 379 42.14 -37.16 43.62
CA VAL A 379 43.11 -37.83 42.75
C VAL A 379 43.46 -36.86 41.61
N THR A 380 44.74 -36.47 41.53
CA THR A 380 45.31 -35.76 40.36
C THR A 380 46.23 -36.72 39.62
N THR A 381 46.22 -36.63 38.28
CA THR A 381 46.96 -37.52 37.37
C THR A 381 48.48 -37.45 37.54
N THR A 382 49.14 -38.61 37.59
CA THR A 382 50.55 -38.77 37.19
C THR A 382 50.73 -40.04 36.38
N ASN A 383 51.33 -39.91 35.18
CA ASN A 383 51.85 -41.06 34.43
C ASN A 383 53.23 -41.42 34.97
N ALA A 384 53.51 -42.71 35.20
CA ALA A 384 54.84 -43.22 35.51
C ALA A 384 55.07 -44.58 34.83
N THR A 385 56.13 -44.67 34.01
CA THR A 385 56.47 -45.87 33.25
C THR A 385 57.14 -46.92 34.14
N ILE A 386 56.73 -48.18 34.02
CA ILE A 386 57.33 -49.32 34.74
C ILE A 386 58.56 -49.83 33.96
N PRO A 387 59.71 -50.07 34.60
CA PRO A 387 60.83 -50.78 33.98
C PRO A 387 60.58 -52.29 33.95
N THR A 388 60.83 -52.92 32.80
CA THR A 388 60.68 -54.36 32.58
C THR A 388 61.84 -55.17 33.13
N ASP A 389 61.58 -56.31 33.77
CA ASP A 389 62.46 -57.48 33.61
C ASP A 389 61.75 -58.82 33.90
N ASN A 390 62.30 -59.91 33.35
CA ASN A 390 61.83 -61.31 33.37
C ASN A 390 60.49 -61.64 32.65
N LEU A 391 60.57 -62.52 31.65
CA LEU A 391 59.44 -63.01 30.86
C LEU A 391 58.83 -64.29 31.43
N SER A 392 57.50 -64.42 31.36
CA SER A 392 56.86 -65.59 30.72
C SER A 392 55.40 -65.29 30.34
N GLN A 393 55.03 -65.61 29.10
CA GLN A 393 53.67 -65.52 28.53
C GLN A 393 52.85 -64.26 28.89
N ILE A 394 53.22 -63.11 28.29
CA ILE A 394 52.26 -62.00 28.13
C ILE A 394 51.33 -62.34 26.97
N GLY A 395 50.05 -62.59 27.27
CA GLY A 395 49.00 -62.58 26.25
C GLY A 395 48.77 -61.15 25.75
N GLU A 396 48.40 -60.99 24.48
CA GLU A 396 48.23 -59.66 23.87
C GLU A 396 47.13 -58.86 24.59
N ILE A 397 47.50 -57.69 25.12
CA ILE A 397 46.57 -56.83 25.86
C ILE A 397 45.59 -56.21 24.87
N SER A 398 44.32 -56.56 24.99
CA SER A 398 43.23 -56.09 24.15
C SER A 398 42.22 -55.29 24.98
N ARG A 399 41.55 -54.33 24.33
CA ARG A 399 40.36 -53.67 24.85
C ARG A 399 39.14 -54.43 24.35
N ARG A 400 38.21 -54.77 25.24
CA ARG A 400 36.95 -55.47 24.92
C ARG A 400 35.76 -54.79 25.60
N TYR A 401 34.57 -55.08 25.09
CA TYR A 401 33.27 -54.60 25.57
C TYR A 401 32.46 -55.77 26.13
N VAL A 402 31.92 -55.61 27.33
CA VAL A 402 31.07 -56.61 28.01
C VAL A 402 29.71 -56.73 27.30
N THR A 403 29.35 -57.92 26.80
CA THR A 403 28.17 -58.12 25.93
C THR A 403 26.86 -58.30 26.70
N SER A 404 26.94 -58.72 27.97
CA SER A 404 25.83 -58.93 28.91
C SER A 404 26.33 -58.68 30.34
N PRO A 405 25.49 -58.35 31.33
CA PRO A 405 25.95 -58.10 32.71
C PRO A 405 26.82 -59.26 33.24
N LEU A 406 28.07 -58.96 33.59
CA LEU A 406 29.14 -59.96 33.73
C LEU A 406 29.80 -59.90 35.10
N HIS A 407 29.77 -61.02 35.80
CA HIS A 407 30.39 -61.16 37.13
C HIS A 407 31.91 -61.15 37.03
N VAL A 408 32.54 -60.20 37.72
CA VAL A 408 33.98 -60.17 37.98
C VAL A 408 34.29 -61.14 39.10
N ARG A 409 35.18 -62.10 38.87
CA ARG A 409 35.53 -63.18 39.80
C ARG A 409 37.00 -63.06 40.23
N PRO A 410 37.36 -63.39 41.48
CA PRO A 410 38.75 -63.31 41.94
C PRO A 410 39.63 -64.36 41.25
N GLU A 411 39.07 -65.54 40.98
CA GLU A 411 39.74 -66.67 40.34
C GLU A 411 38.81 -67.33 39.32
N LYS A 412 39.40 -67.95 38.29
CA LYS A 412 38.68 -68.69 37.24
C LYS A 412 37.74 -69.73 37.85
N ASN A 413 36.55 -69.87 37.27
CA ASN A 413 35.52 -70.85 37.66
C ASN A 413 34.93 -70.69 39.09
N THR A 414 35.37 -69.72 39.92
CA THR A 414 34.80 -69.52 41.27
C THR A 414 33.44 -68.85 41.22
N GLU A 415 32.49 -69.23 42.08
CA GLU A 415 31.16 -68.59 42.16
C GLU A 415 31.17 -67.22 42.87
N ILE A 416 32.30 -66.84 43.46
CA ILE A 416 32.48 -65.59 44.19
C ILE A 416 32.53 -64.40 43.22
N SER A 417 31.63 -63.45 43.39
CA SER A 417 31.53 -62.24 42.56
C SER A 417 32.09 -61.01 43.31
N LEU A 418 33.19 -60.44 42.84
CA LEU A 418 33.75 -59.16 43.30
C LEU A 418 32.90 -57.95 42.87
N GLY A 419 32.12 -58.10 41.80
CA GLY A 419 31.24 -57.07 41.26
C GLY A 419 30.58 -57.53 39.97
N ILE A 420 29.65 -56.74 39.45
CA ILE A 420 29.01 -56.96 38.14
C ILE A 420 29.37 -55.78 37.25
N LEU A 421 30.02 -56.07 36.12
CA LEU A 421 30.17 -55.10 35.03
C LEU A 421 28.86 -55.06 34.24
N PRO A 422 28.20 -53.89 34.07
CA PRO A 422 27.05 -53.78 33.19
C PRO A 422 27.40 -54.06 31.73
N LYS A 423 26.39 -54.38 30.92
CA LYS A 423 26.53 -54.46 29.45
C LYS A 423 27.10 -53.13 28.93
N GLY A 424 28.07 -53.22 28.02
CA GLY A 424 28.77 -52.07 27.43
C GLY A 424 30.00 -51.60 28.21
N SER A 425 30.28 -52.13 29.40
CA SER A 425 31.53 -51.83 30.12
C SER A 425 32.76 -52.14 29.28
N ILE A 426 33.68 -51.18 29.22
CA ILE A 426 35.01 -51.34 28.63
C ILE A 426 35.90 -52.06 29.65
N ILE A 427 36.62 -53.08 29.18
CA ILE A 427 37.63 -53.81 29.94
C ILE A 427 38.93 -53.90 29.14
N GLU A 428 40.06 -53.80 29.84
CA GLU A 428 41.39 -53.97 29.28
C GLU A 428 42.11 -55.10 30.02
N GLY A 429 42.77 -55.96 29.28
CA GLY A 429 43.26 -57.24 29.79
C GLY A 429 43.75 -58.16 28.68
N PHE A 430 44.04 -59.41 29.00
CA PHE A 430 44.43 -60.41 28.00
C PHE A 430 43.59 -61.69 28.11
N GLN A 431 43.45 -62.40 27.00
CA GLN A 431 42.74 -63.68 26.97
C GLN A 431 43.57 -64.77 27.63
N ASP A 432 42.92 -65.53 28.52
CA ASP A 432 43.49 -66.59 29.32
C ASP A 432 42.54 -67.82 29.27
N GLY A 433 42.48 -68.42 28.08
CA GLY A 433 41.58 -69.52 27.73
C GLY A 433 40.12 -69.04 27.55
N ALA A 434 39.19 -69.64 28.29
CA ALA A 434 37.79 -69.23 28.36
C ALA A 434 37.56 -67.99 29.25
N TRP A 435 38.62 -67.45 29.87
CA TRP A 435 38.58 -66.30 30.76
C TRP A 435 39.36 -65.13 30.14
N PHE A 436 39.00 -63.91 30.54
CA PHE A 436 39.72 -62.69 30.22
C PHE A 436 40.24 -62.10 31.54
N LYS A 437 41.55 -61.92 31.64
CA LYS A 437 42.20 -61.45 32.87
C LYS A 437 42.28 -59.93 32.83
N ILE A 438 41.68 -59.28 33.83
CA ILE A 438 41.56 -57.83 33.96
C ILE A 438 42.13 -57.37 35.31
N ILE A 439 42.34 -56.06 35.46
CA ILE A 439 42.55 -55.45 36.79
C ILE A 439 41.23 -54.80 37.21
N TYR A 440 40.74 -55.16 38.40
CA TYR A 440 39.51 -54.62 38.99
C TYR A 440 39.77 -54.26 40.46
N GLN A 441 39.55 -53.00 40.84
CA GLN A 441 39.86 -52.48 42.18
C GLN A 441 41.30 -52.81 42.63
N GLU A 442 42.28 -52.47 41.77
CA GLU A 442 43.73 -52.69 41.97
C GLU A 442 44.17 -54.16 42.13
N LYS A 443 43.27 -55.11 41.90
CA LYS A 443 43.55 -56.55 42.01
C LYS A 443 43.33 -57.27 40.68
N GLU A 444 44.05 -58.36 40.49
CA GLU A 444 43.79 -59.26 39.37
C GLU A 444 42.41 -59.91 39.51
N ALA A 445 41.66 -59.96 38.42
CA ALA A 445 40.35 -60.59 38.38
C ALA A 445 40.07 -61.20 36.99
N TYR A 446 39.05 -62.06 36.93
CA TYR A 446 38.68 -62.79 35.72
C TYR A 446 37.21 -62.56 35.38
N VAL A 447 36.93 -62.38 34.09
CA VAL A 447 35.57 -62.38 33.52
C VAL A 447 35.51 -63.42 32.40
N ALA A 448 34.35 -64.04 32.15
CA ALA A 448 34.24 -65.08 31.13
C ALA A 448 34.33 -64.47 29.71
N PHE A 449 35.28 -64.95 28.90
CA PHE A 449 35.68 -64.32 27.62
C PHE A 449 34.56 -64.35 26.57
N GLU A 450 33.72 -65.39 26.59
CA GLU A 450 32.58 -65.55 25.67
C GLU A 450 31.54 -64.41 25.77
N PHE A 451 31.53 -63.67 26.88
CA PHE A 451 30.68 -62.48 27.08
C PHE A 451 31.45 -61.17 26.82
N THR A 452 32.48 -61.20 25.96
CA THR A 452 33.32 -60.04 25.63
C THR A 452 33.59 -59.91 24.12
N SER A 453 33.31 -58.72 23.57
CA SER A 453 33.45 -58.39 22.15
C SER A 453 34.58 -57.38 21.91
N GLU A 454 35.28 -57.45 20.78
CA GLU A 454 36.13 -56.34 20.31
C GLU A 454 35.28 -55.21 19.70
N GLU A 455 34.13 -55.55 19.10
CA GLU A 455 33.21 -54.58 18.51
C GLU A 455 32.32 -53.95 19.60
N GLN A 456 32.22 -52.63 19.57
CA GLN A 456 31.40 -51.86 20.51
C GLN A 456 29.90 -52.12 20.25
N MET A 457 29.20 -52.56 21.30
CA MET A 457 27.73 -52.68 21.30
C MET A 457 27.07 -51.30 21.17
N LEU A 458 26.85 -50.85 19.93
CA LEU A 458 26.01 -49.70 19.64
C LEU A 458 24.54 -50.08 19.85
N ASP A 459 23.91 -49.55 20.88
CA ASP A 459 22.48 -49.77 21.11
C ASP A 459 21.65 -49.09 20.02
N LYS A 460 20.78 -49.88 19.36
CA LYS A 460 19.96 -49.43 18.23
C LYS A 460 18.92 -48.42 18.71
N LYS A 461 19.07 -47.15 18.31
CA LYS A 461 18.13 -46.08 18.62
C LYS A 461 17.00 -46.00 17.57
N THR A 462 15.84 -45.56 18.03
CA THR A 462 14.75 -45.04 17.19
C THR A 462 14.74 -43.52 17.35
N LEU A 463 14.82 -42.78 16.24
CA LEU A 463 14.90 -41.32 16.24
C LEU A 463 13.96 -40.70 15.20
N TYR A 464 13.72 -39.39 15.33
CA TYR A 464 12.85 -38.62 14.44
C TYR A 464 13.61 -37.44 13.83
N VAL A 465 13.51 -37.30 12.51
CA VAL A 465 14.19 -36.27 11.71
C VAL A 465 13.59 -34.88 11.96
N MET A 466 14.35 -33.92 12.47
CA MET A 466 13.83 -32.61 12.90
C MET A 466 13.60 -31.61 11.75
N TYR A 467 14.32 -31.77 10.63
CA TYR A 467 14.29 -30.91 9.43
C TYR A 467 14.61 -31.76 8.19
N PRO A 468 14.28 -31.36 6.95
CA PRO A 468 14.62 -32.14 5.76
C PRO A 468 16.14 -32.47 5.69
N LEU A 469 16.49 -33.75 5.81
CA LEU A 469 17.83 -34.19 6.19
C LEU A 469 18.48 -35.01 5.05
N PRO A 470 19.56 -34.52 4.42
CA PRO A 470 20.18 -35.21 3.29
C PRO A 470 20.87 -36.52 3.69
N ILE A 471 20.59 -37.59 2.94
CA ILE A 471 21.11 -38.95 3.13
C ILE A 471 22.42 -39.10 2.37
N ARG A 472 23.47 -39.64 3.00
CA ARG A 472 24.79 -39.85 2.38
C ARG A 472 25.16 -41.33 2.31
N PRO A 473 25.93 -41.77 1.30
CA PRO A 473 26.47 -43.13 1.27
C PRO A 473 27.59 -43.34 2.31
N GLU A 474 28.31 -42.29 2.67
CA GLU A 474 29.47 -42.31 3.56
C GLU A 474 29.53 -41.02 4.39
N LYS A 475 30.17 -41.07 5.57
CA LYS A 475 30.40 -39.90 6.43
C LYS A 475 31.13 -38.78 5.67
N ASN A 476 30.73 -37.53 5.89
CA ASN A 476 31.34 -36.31 5.37
C ASN A 476 31.41 -36.15 3.83
N THR A 477 30.93 -37.09 3.02
CA THR A 477 30.95 -36.96 1.55
C THR A 477 29.98 -35.87 1.07
N LYS A 478 30.18 -35.36 -0.15
CA LYS A 478 29.25 -34.39 -0.77
C LYS A 478 28.08 -35.07 -1.48
N GLU A 479 28.23 -36.35 -1.83
CA GLU A 479 27.23 -37.17 -2.50
C GLU A 479 25.96 -37.35 -1.65
N LEU A 480 24.83 -37.52 -2.33
CA LEU A 480 23.51 -37.64 -1.73
C LEU A 480 22.73 -38.81 -2.35
N LEU A 481 22.25 -39.72 -1.52
CA LEU A 481 21.31 -40.78 -1.91
C LEU A 481 19.86 -40.30 -1.94
N GLY A 482 19.56 -39.22 -1.22
CA GLY A 482 18.21 -38.66 -1.10
C GLY A 482 18.12 -37.61 0.01
N VAL A 483 16.90 -37.25 0.40
CA VAL A 483 16.61 -36.37 1.55
C VAL A 483 15.43 -36.98 2.31
N LEU A 484 15.61 -37.23 3.61
CA LEU A 484 14.51 -37.65 4.47
C LEU A 484 13.60 -36.45 4.77
N PRO A 485 12.27 -36.56 4.58
CA PRO A 485 11.32 -35.55 5.04
C PRO A 485 11.43 -35.30 6.54
N ARG A 486 11.02 -34.10 6.97
CA ARG A 486 10.83 -33.77 8.38
C ARG A 486 9.82 -34.73 9.02
N TRP A 487 10.11 -35.12 10.26
CA TRP A 487 9.42 -36.12 11.08
C TRP A 487 9.46 -37.57 10.59
N THR A 488 10.31 -37.90 9.61
CA THR A 488 10.57 -39.30 9.27
C THR A 488 11.16 -40.05 10.48
N LYS A 489 10.56 -41.19 10.83
CA LYS A 489 11.12 -42.15 11.80
C LYS A 489 12.33 -42.85 11.17
N VAL A 490 13.45 -42.87 11.87
CA VAL A 490 14.66 -43.63 11.49
C VAL A 490 15.07 -44.58 12.60
N GLU A 491 15.63 -45.72 12.23
CA GLU A 491 16.11 -46.76 13.13
C GLU A 491 17.53 -47.16 12.75
N GLY A 492 18.45 -47.13 13.72
CA GLY A 492 19.88 -47.26 13.42
C GLY A 492 20.77 -47.03 14.64
N PHE A 493 22.03 -46.69 14.39
CA PHE A 493 23.10 -46.64 15.37
C PHE A 493 23.73 -45.25 15.40
N GLN A 494 23.95 -44.70 16.60
CA GLN A 494 24.68 -43.44 16.77
C GLN A 494 26.18 -43.69 16.60
N ASP A 495 26.82 -42.93 15.71
CA ASP A 495 28.18 -43.15 15.23
C ASP A 495 28.91 -41.78 15.22
N ASP A 496 29.35 -41.39 16.42
CA ASP A 496 29.77 -40.03 16.81
C ASP A 496 28.75 -38.94 16.43
N ALA A 497 29.10 -38.07 15.49
CA ALA A 497 28.27 -36.99 14.95
C ALA A 497 27.29 -37.46 13.84
N TRP A 498 27.40 -38.73 13.44
CA TRP A 498 26.58 -39.34 12.40
C TRP A 498 25.61 -40.36 13.00
N PHE A 499 24.59 -40.70 12.22
CA PHE A 499 23.66 -41.78 12.52
C PHE A 499 23.64 -42.74 11.33
N LYS A 500 24.06 -43.98 11.59
CA LYS A 500 24.19 -45.07 10.63
C LYS A 500 22.88 -45.86 10.59
N PHE A 501 22.24 -45.91 9.43
CA PHE A 501 20.96 -46.60 9.22
C PHE A 501 20.93 -47.30 7.85
N PHE A 502 19.88 -48.06 7.57
CA PHE A 502 19.67 -48.68 6.27
C PHE A 502 18.67 -47.90 5.41
N TYR A 503 19.06 -47.62 4.16
CA TYR A 503 18.25 -46.96 3.14
C TYR A 503 18.34 -47.75 1.83
N ASP A 504 17.20 -48.13 1.24
CA ASP A 504 17.08 -49.01 0.07
C ASP A 504 17.97 -50.27 0.14
N GLY A 505 18.07 -50.88 1.33
CA GLY A 505 18.85 -52.08 1.60
C GLY A 505 20.38 -51.87 1.68
N LYS A 506 20.86 -50.62 1.60
CA LYS A 506 22.26 -50.24 1.75
C LYS A 506 22.50 -49.46 3.04
N GLU A 507 23.74 -49.47 3.50
CA GLU A 507 24.19 -48.59 4.59
C GLU A 507 24.17 -47.13 4.15
N ALA A 508 23.72 -46.24 5.04
CA ALA A 508 23.63 -44.80 4.80
C ALA A 508 23.82 -44.00 6.10
N PHE A 509 24.22 -42.74 5.94
CA PHE A 509 24.55 -41.83 7.04
C PHE A 509 23.76 -40.52 6.95
N ILE A 510 23.27 -40.06 8.11
CA ILE A 510 22.66 -38.73 8.32
C ILE A 510 23.27 -38.06 9.56
N ALA A 511 23.17 -36.73 9.68
CA ALA A 511 23.76 -36.01 10.81
C ALA A 511 22.92 -36.22 12.09
N PHE A 512 23.56 -36.69 13.17
CA PHE A 512 22.86 -37.00 14.44
C PHE A 512 22.27 -35.74 15.10
N SER A 513 22.92 -34.59 14.94
CA SER A 513 22.46 -33.30 15.48
C SER A 513 21.16 -32.75 14.87
N ALA A 514 20.61 -33.41 13.85
CA ALA A 514 19.32 -33.09 13.25
C ALA A 514 18.21 -34.10 13.61
N LEU A 515 18.45 -34.94 14.63
CA LEU A 515 17.56 -35.99 15.11
C LEU A 515 17.18 -35.76 16.59
N ARG A 516 16.04 -36.30 17.02
CA ARG A 516 15.68 -36.42 18.44
C ARG A 516 15.07 -37.79 18.78
N GLU A 517 15.15 -38.19 20.04
CA GLU A 517 14.58 -39.46 20.54
C GLU A 517 13.04 -39.37 20.74
N GLU A 518 12.51 -38.20 21.05
CA GLU A 518 11.07 -37.98 21.27
C GLU A 518 10.27 -37.97 19.95
N PRO A 519 9.12 -38.67 19.87
CA PRO A 519 8.24 -38.63 18.70
C PRO A 519 7.68 -37.23 18.43
N PRO A 520 7.26 -36.93 17.20
CA PRO A 520 6.52 -35.70 16.89
C PRO A 520 5.16 -35.71 17.58
N THR A 521 4.82 -34.59 18.22
CA THR A 521 3.46 -34.35 18.74
C THR A 521 2.46 -34.22 17.58
N GLU A 522 1.18 -34.48 17.82
CA GLU A 522 0.13 -34.31 16.81
C GLU A 522 0.11 -32.88 16.22
N ALA A 523 0.42 -31.88 17.03
CA ALA A 523 0.57 -30.49 16.60
C ALA A 523 1.76 -30.29 15.65
N GLU A 524 2.91 -30.92 15.92
CA GLU A 524 4.09 -30.86 15.04
C GLU A 524 3.89 -31.62 13.72
N LEU A 525 3.15 -32.73 13.74
CA LEU A 525 2.74 -33.46 12.53
C LEU A 525 1.80 -32.60 11.68
N ARG A 526 0.71 -32.08 12.28
CA ARG A 526 -0.26 -31.21 11.61
C ARG A 526 0.38 -29.94 11.05
N ALA A 527 1.30 -29.32 11.78
CA ALA A 527 2.05 -28.16 11.28
C ALA A 527 2.92 -28.51 10.07
N ASN A 528 3.54 -29.71 10.05
CA ASN A 528 4.34 -30.20 8.93
C ASN A 528 3.47 -30.54 7.69
N GLU A 529 2.27 -31.08 7.89
CA GLU A 529 1.27 -31.28 6.83
C GLU A 529 0.82 -29.94 6.22
N ILE A 530 0.53 -28.94 7.05
CA ILE A 530 0.18 -27.58 6.60
C ILE A 530 1.35 -26.93 5.83
N ASP A 531 2.59 -27.10 6.32
CA ASP A 531 3.80 -26.62 5.64
C ASP A 531 4.00 -27.29 4.27
N HIS A 532 3.63 -28.57 4.13
CA HIS A 532 3.69 -29.35 2.90
C HIS A 532 2.57 -28.97 1.91
N ILE A 533 1.31 -28.94 2.36
CA ILE A 533 0.14 -28.54 1.53
C ILE A 533 0.34 -27.13 0.97
N LEU A 534 0.88 -26.22 1.78
CA LEU A 534 1.11 -24.84 1.38
C LEU A 534 2.50 -24.63 0.74
N ALA A 535 3.34 -25.65 0.55
CA ALA A 535 4.76 -25.51 0.18
C ALA A 535 5.01 -24.67 -1.09
N GLU A 536 4.07 -24.68 -2.04
CA GLU A 536 4.08 -23.80 -3.21
C GLU A 536 4.12 -22.31 -2.79
N ASN A 537 4.96 -21.52 -3.45
CA ASN A 537 5.19 -20.10 -3.12
C ASN A 537 5.67 -19.84 -1.66
N SER A 538 6.18 -20.85 -0.95
CA SER A 538 6.73 -20.71 0.42
C SER A 538 7.86 -19.69 0.54
N GLY A 539 8.73 -19.57 -0.47
CA GLY A 539 9.77 -18.54 -0.53
C GLY A 539 9.27 -17.12 -0.86
N CYS A 540 7.98 -16.90 -1.07
CA CYS A 540 7.49 -15.62 -1.58
C CYS A 540 7.61 -14.49 -0.55
N ARG A 541 8.39 -13.46 -0.87
CA ARG A 541 8.50 -12.24 -0.05
C ARG A 541 7.23 -11.38 -0.05
N ILE A 542 6.33 -11.56 -1.01
CA ILE A 542 5.10 -10.76 -1.17
C ILE A 542 3.94 -11.45 -0.43
N THR A 543 3.55 -10.93 0.74
CA THR A 543 2.49 -11.53 1.59
C THR A 543 1.17 -11.79 0.87
N GLU A 544 0.77 -10.91 -0.05
CA GLU A 544 -0.50 -11.03 -0.80
C GLU A 544 -0.56 -12.27 -1.71
N LYS A 545 0.59 -12.86 -2.05
CA LYS A 545 0.76 -14.06 -2.89
C LYS A 545 1.07 -15.33 -2.09
N LEU A 546 1.16 -15.27 -0.76
CA LEU A 546 1.35 -16.48 0.05
C LEU A 546 0.10 -17.36 -0.06
N ASN A 547 0.31 -18.67 -0.15
CA ASN A 547 -0.77 -19.66 -0.11
C ASN A 547 -1.22 -19.88 1.34
N VAL A 548 -2.53 -20.00 1.53
CA VAL A 548 -3.26 -20.34 2.77
C VAL A 548 -4.40 -21.30 2.41
N ILE A 549 -4.94 -22.03 3.38
CA ILE A 549 -6.16 -22.83 3.17
C ILE A 549 -7.36 -21.98 3.57
N ASP A 550 -8.33 -21.82 2.67
CA ASP A 550 -9.65 -21.24 2.98
C ASP A 550 -10.50 -22.29 3.70
N VAL A 551 -10.94 -21.99 4.91
CA VAL A 551 -11.61 -22.97 5.80
C VAL A 551 -13.00 -23.38 5.28
N GLU A 552 -13.63 -22.56 4.43
CA GLU A 552 -15.01 -22.78 3.99
C GLU A 552 -15.13 -23.83 2.87
N ASP A 553 -14.15 -23.92 1.97
CA ASP A 553 -14.11 -24.90 0.87
C ASP A 553 -12.84 -25.78 0.86
N ASN A 554 -12.00 -25.64 1.90
CA ASN A 554 -10.75 -26.38 2.11
C ASN A 554 -9.77 -26.28 0.91
N GLN A 555 -9.86 -25.22 0.10
CA GLN A 555 -8.99 -25.00 -1.05
C GLN A 555 -7.77 -24.15 -0.69
N VAL A 556 -6.63 -24.47 -1.31
CA VAL A 556 -5.45 -23.61 -1.27
C VAL A 556 -5.67 -22.37 -2.12
N LYS A 557 -5.59 -21.19 -1.51
CA LYS A 557 -5.81 -19.88 -2.13
C LYS A 557 -4.73 -18.90 -1.68
N THR A 558 -4.57 -17.78 -2.39
CA THR A 558 -3.67 -16.72 -1.90
C THR A 558 -4.31 -15.91 -0.77
N VAL A 559 -3.49 -15.34 0.11
CA VAL A 559 -3.94 -14.37 1.14
C VAL A 559 -4.80 -13.26 0.51
N GLN A 560 -4.42 -12.73 -0.66
CA GLN A 560 -5.24 -11.73 -1.37
C GLN A 560 -6.62 -12.28 -1.75
N ALA A 561 -6.72 -13.53 -2.20
CA ALA A 561 -7.99 -14.12 -2.61
C ALA A 561 -8.95 -14.33 -1.43
N VAL A 562 -8.49 -14.90 -0.31
CA VAL A 562 -9.37 -15.15 0.86
C VAL A 562 -9.78 -13.84 1.56
N PHE A 563 -8.88 -12.86 1.66
CA PHE A 563 -9.27 -11.52 2.14
C PHE A 563 -10.31 -10.87 1.21
N MET A 564 -10.10 -10.90 -0.11
CA MET A 564 -11.05 -10.33 -1.08
C MET A 564 -12.42 -11.02 -1.00
N LYS A 565 -12.43 -12.35 -0.94
CA LYS A 565 -13.63 -13.19 -0.83
C LYS A 565 -14.50 -12.73 0.34
N HIS A 566 -13.98 -12.76 1.56
CA HIS A 566 -14.78 -12.40 2.74
C HIS A 566 -15.10 -10.90 2.83
N ILE A 567 -14.25 -10.01 2.31
CA ILE A 567 -14.55 -8.56 2.19
C ILE A 567 -15.74 -8.30 1.25
N LEU A 568 -15.95 -9.15 0.25
CA LEU A 568 -17.13 -9.10 -0.63
C LEU A 568 -18.36 -9.71 0.03
N GLU A 569 -18.24 -10.94 0.55
CA GLU A 569 -19.36 -11.72 1.11
C GLU A 569 -20.02 -11.07 2.32
N ASN A 570 -19.24 -10.44 3.20
CA ASN A 570 -19.76 -9.74 4.37
C ASN A 570 -20.25 -8.35 3.96
N ASP A 571 -21.39 -7.91 4.50
CA ASP A 571 -21.88 -6.53 4.32
C ASP A 571 -21.30 -5.55 5.37
N PHE A 572 -20.48 -6.03 6.30
CA PHE A 572 -19.70 -5.19 7.20
C PHE A 572 -18.63 -4.36 6.47
N PRO A 573 -18.27 -3.17 6.97
CA PRO A 573 -17.17 -2.38 6.42
C PRO A 573 -15.85 -3.14 6.36
N LYS A 574 -15.10 -2.95 5.27
CA LYS A 574 -13.84 -3.63 4.95
C LYS A 574 -12.84 -3.64 6.11
N LYS A 575 -12.61 -2.51 6.79
CA LYS A 575 -11.76 -2.40 7.99
C LYS A 575 -12.18 -3.31 9.15
N TYR A 576 -13.46 -3.65 9.29
CA TYR A 576 -13.97 -4.61 10.27
C TYR A 576 -13.64 -6.05 9.83
N THR A 577 -13.97 -6.42 8.59
CA THR A 577 -13.67 -7.76 8.06
C THR A 577 -12.16 -8.04 8.05
N GLU A 578 -11.33 -7.08 7.65
CA GLU A 578 -9.87 -7.14 7.78
C GLU A 578 -9.41 -7.30 9.24
N LYS A 579 -10.12 -6.76 10.24
CA LYS A 579 -9.78 -6.95 11.65
C LYS A 579 -10.06 -8.38 12.07
N THR A 580 -11.25 -8.91 11.75
CA THR A 580 -11.66 -10.28 12.06
C THR A 580 -10.69 -11.33 11.48
N LEU A 581 -10.32 -11.22 10.20
CA LEU A 581 -9.39 -12.17 9.56
C LEU A 581 -7.98 -12.13 10.17
N ARG A 582 -7.47 -10.93 10.52
CA ARG A 582 -6.13 -10.80 11.12
C ARG A 582 -6.12 -11.28 12.58
N GLU A 583 -7.22 -11.14 13.30
CA GLU A 583 -7.35 -11.71 14.65
C GLU A 583 -7.45 -13.24 14.62
N ASP A 584 -8.11 -13.82 13.62
CA ASP A 584 -8.15 -15.29 13.40
C ASP A 584 -6.73 -15.86 13.19
N VAL A 585 -5.97 -15.21 12.31
CA VAL A 585 -4.56 -15.54 12.03
C VAL A 585 -3.68 -15.37 13.28
N LEU A 586 -3.83 -14.28 14.03
CA LEU A 586 -3.04 -14.02 15.24
C LEU A 586 -3.31 -15.01 16.37
N LYS A 587 -4.57 -15.37 16.58
CA LYS A 587 -5.00 -16.25 17.69
C LYS A 587 -4.94 -17.75 17.33
N ASN A 588 -4.69 -18.07 16.06
CA ASN A 588 -4.86 -19.38 15.46
C ASN A 588 -6.22 -20.03 15.79
N THR A 589 -7.31 -19.27 15.62
CA THR A 589 -8.66 -19.82 15.80
C THR A 589 -9.15 -20.63 14.60
N GLU A 590 -8.42 -20.61 13.47
CA GLU A 590 -8.64 -21.40 12.26
C GLU A 590 -10.10 -21.34 11.74
N LYS A 591 -10.76 -20.19 11.95
CA LYS A 591 -12.18 -19.99 11.64
C LYS A 591 -12.41 -19.60 10.17
N TYR A 592 -11.45 -18.90 9.57
CA TYR A 592 -11.53 -18.42 8.18
C TYR A 592 -10.34 -18.90 7.35
N MET A 593 -9.15 -18.99 7.93
CA MET A 593 -7.97 -19.50 7.21
C MET A 593 -6.98 -20.26 8.09
N ILE A 594 -6.44 -21.36 7.53
CA ILE A 594 -5.30 -22.09 8.09
C ILE A 594 -4.03 -21.57 7.41
N VAL A 595 -3.02 -21.24 8.22
CA VAL A 595 -1.77 -20.59 7.79
C VAL A 595 -0.55 -21.32 8.37
N ARG A 596 0.60 -21.20 7.70
CA ARG A 596 1.90 -21.63 8.26
C ARG A 596 2.31 -20.71 9.40
N ASP A 597 2.83 -21.26 10.49
CA ASP A 597 3.30 -20.46 11.64
C ASP A 597 4.38 -19.43 11.26
N ARG A 598 5.33 -19.82 10.40
CA ARG A 598 6.38 -18.92 9.87
C ARG A 598 5.86 -17.73 9.06
N ASP A 599 4.62 -17.76 8.58
CA ASP A 599 3.97 -16.67 7.84
C ASP A 599 2.88 -15.96 8.62
N ARG A 600 2.33 -16.58 9.68
CA ARG A 600 1.27 -16.06 10.55
C ARG A 600 1.46 -14.58 10.87
N ASP A 601 2.65 -14.23 11.31
CA ASP A 601 3.04 -12.89 11.73
C ASP A 601 3.05 -11.86 10.58
N ARG A 602 3.36 -12.31 9.35
CA ARG A 602 3.31 -11.50 8.12
C ARG A 602 1.87 -11.30 7.65
N ILE A 603 1.03 -12.34 7.74
CA ILE A 603 -0.36 -12.35 7.30
C ILE A 603 -1.24 -11.55 8.29
N ALA A 604 -0.98 -11.63 9.60
CA ALA A 604 -1.61 -10.79 10.63
C ALA A 604 -1.44 -9.28 10.40
N ARG A 605 -0.33 -8.89 9.76
CA ARG A 605 -0.01 -7.51 9.36
C ARG A 605 -0.44 -7.16 7.93
N PHE A 606 -1.04 -8.09 7.18
CA PHE A 606 -1.56 -7.82 5.84
C PHE A 606 -2.69 -6.79 5.88
N ARG A 607 -2.80 -5.99 4.83
CA ARG A 607 -3.85 -4.99 4.61
C ARG A 607 -4.27 -5.02 3.16
N PHE A 608 -5.57 -5.00 2.90
CA PHE A 608 -6.06 -5.16 1.54
C PHE A 608 -5.93 -3.83 0.79
N LYS A 609 -5.21 -3.85 -0.34
CA LYS A 609 -4.78 -2.65 -1.07
C LYS A 609 -5.93 -2.04 -1.87
N ASN A 610 -6.22 -0.76 -1.65
CA ASN A 610 -7.18 0.02 -2.42
C ASN A 610 -6.55 0.54 -3.73
N ASP A 611 -5.98 -0.36 -4.54
CA ASP A 611 -5.55 -0.03 -5.91
C ASP A 611 -6.70 -0.16 -6.91
N ARG A 612 -6.57 0.44 -8.11
CA ARG A 612 -7.65 0.45 -9.12
C ARG A 612 -8.14 -0.93 -9.50
N TYR A 613 -7.27 -1.93 -9.61
CA TYR A 613 -7.67 -3.28 -10.02
C TYR A 613 -8.56 -3.91 -8.94
N ASN A 614 -8.14 -3.78 -7.68
CA ASN A 614 -8.93 -4.26 -6.54
C ASN A 614 -10.25 -3.49 -6.41
N LEU A 615 -10.23 -2.15 -6.47
CA LEU A 615 -11.41 -1.30 -6.36
C LEU A 615 -12.43 -1.55 -7.50
N TRP A 616 -11.97 -1.74 -8.74
CA TRP A 616 -12.85 -2.01 -9.88
C TRP A 616 -13.46 -3.42 -9.80
N ASN A 617 -12.69 -4.41 -9.36
CA ASN A 617 -13.24 -5.74 -9.08
C ASN A 617 -14.28 -5.65 -7.96
N MET A 618 -13.99 -4.97 -6.84
CA MET A 618 -14.96 -4.82 -5.75
C MET A 618 -16.27 -4.17 -6.22
N ALA A 619 -16.20 -3.04 -6.93
CA ALA A 619 -17.39 -2.35 -7.44
C ALA A 619 -18.22 -3.21 -8.41
N PHE A 620 -17.55 -3.98 -9.27
CA PHE A 620 -18.22 -4.88 -10.21
C PHE A 620 -18.86 -6.11 -9.52
N GLN A 621 -18.27 -6.62 -8.44
CA GLN A 621 -18.83 -7.74 -7.68
C GLN A 621 -19.99 -7.27 -6.78
N GLU A 622 -19.92 -6.07 -6.19
CA GLU A 622 -21.06 -5.48 -5.49
C GLU A 622 -22.23 -5.20 -6.45
N PHE A 623 -21.98 -4.63 -7.64
CA PHE A 623 -22.99 -4.52 -8.70
C PHE A 623 -23.68 -5.87 -9.02
N LYS A 624 -22.94 -6.98 -9.08
CA LYS A 624 -23.53 -8.31 -9.33
C LYS A 624 -24.49 -8.80 -8.24
N LYS A 625 -24.37 -8.34 -6.99
CA LYS A 625 -25.32 -8.69 -5.92
C LYS A 625 -26.68 -8.03 -6.13
N SER A 626 -26.68 -6.76 -6.58
CA SER A 626 -27.90 -5.98 -6.82
C SER A 626 -27.90 -5.33 -8.22
N PRO A 627 -27.94 -6.14 -9.30
CA PRO A 627 -27.67 -5.64 -10.65
C PRO A 627 -28.77 -4.74 -11.21
N VAL A 628 -29.99 -4.81 -10.65
CA VAL A 628 -31.13 -4.01 -11.11
C VAL A 628 -31.13 -2.62 -10.48
N ILE A 629 -31.03 -2.55 -9.14
CA ILE A 629 -31.27 -1.33 -8.35
C ILE A 629 -30.06 -0.83 -7.53
N GLY A 630 -28.97 -1.59 -7.46
CA GLY A 630 -27.80 -1.26 -6.64
C GLY A 630 -28.04 -1.38 -5.14
N HIS A 631 -27.11 -0.85 -4.35
CA HIS A 631 -27.11 -0.94 -2.87
C HIS A 631 -27.51 0.37 -2.17
N GLY A 632 -27.81 1.43 -2.94
CA GLY A 632 -28.08 2.78 -2.44
C GLY A 632 -26.87 3.72 -2.59
N ALA A 633 -27.14 5.02 -2.51
CA ALA A 633 -26.11 6.06 -2.62
C ALA A 633 -25.07 5.96 -1.48
N LEU A 634 -23.79 6.19 -1.79
CA LEU A 634 -22.63 6.09 -0.89
C LEU A 634 -22.32 4.68 -0.34
N SER A 635 -23.16 3.68 -0.60
CA SER A 635 -23.01 2.31 -0.07
C SER A 635 -21.62 1.70 -0.34
N PHE A 636 -21.06 1.93 -1.54
CA PHE A 636 -19.68 1.53 -1.83
C PHE A 636 -18.66 2.25 -0.92
N GLN A 637 -18.79 3.56 -0.73
CA GLN A 637 -17.83 4.34 0.06
C GLN A 637 -17.88 3.96 1.55
N GLU A 638 -19.08 3.80 2.11
CA GLU A 638 -19.28 3.36 3.49
C GLU A 638 -18.68 1.97 3.74
N LYS A 639 -18.87 1.02 2.80
CA LYS A 639 -18.29 -0.32 2.90
C LYS A 639 -16.76 -0.31 2.74
N TYR A 640 -16.20 0.51 1.85
CA TYR A 640 -14.78 0.46 1.48
C TYR A 640 -13.93 1.56 2.12
N ASP A 641 -14.10 1.80 3.41
CA ASP A 641 -13.25 2.66 4.23
C ASP A 641 -13.24 4.15 3.78
N ASN A 642 -14.33 4.64 3.19
CA ASN A 642 -14.47 5.92 2.46
C ASN A 642 -13.62 6.04 1.18
N TYR A 643 -13.28 4.91 0.55
CA TYR A 643 -12.74 4.87 -0.82
C TYR A 643 -13.87 4.58 -1.82
N PHE A 644 -13.75 5.21 -2.98
CA PHE A 644 -14.64 5.05 -4.13
C PHE A 644 -13.90 4.33 -5.27
N PRO A 645 -14.57 3.84 -6.33
CA PRO A 645 -13.94 3.00 -7.36
C PRO A 645 -12.89 3.70 -8.23
N HIS A 646 -12.67 5.00 -8.08
CA HIS A 646 -11.98 5.87 -9.05
C HIS A 646 -12.54 5.75 -10.49
N ASN A 647 -13.81 5.37 -10.64
CA ASN A 647 -14.51 5.23 -11.91
C ASN A 647 -16.02 5.39 -11.66
N ILE A 648 -16.54 6.55 -12.08
CA ILE A 648 -17.92 6.97 -11.83
C ILE A 648 -18.97 5.99 -12.39
N PHE A 649 -18.66 5.26 -13.48
CA PHE A 649 -19.61 4.30 -14.05
C PHE A 649 -19.73 3.04 -13.19
N LEU A 650 -18.62 2.57 -12.60
CA LEU A 650 -18.66 1.45 -11.66
C LEU A 650 -19.31 1.84 -10.33
N GLU A 651 -19.14 3.09 -9.90
CA GLU A 651 -19.80 3.65 -8.72
C GLU A 651 -21.32 3.75 -8.91
N ILE A 652 -21.79 4.34 -10.02
CA ILE A 652 -23.23 4.39 -10.34
C ILE A 652 -23.84 2.97 -10.47
N LEU A 653 -23.09 2.00 -11.01
CA LEU A 653 -23.56 0.61 -11.12
C LEU A 653 -23.63 -0.09 -9.76
N ALA A 654 -22.67 0.12 -8.86
CA ALA A 654 -22.73 -0.44 -7.50
C ALA A 654 -23.87 0.20 -6.67
N ASP A 655 -23.98 1.53 -6.69
CA ASP A 655 -24.93 2.27 -5.87
C ASP A 655 -26.38 2.20 -6.42
N PHE A 656 -26.59 2.16 -7.73
CA PHE A 656 -27.93 2.27 -8.34
C PHE A 656 -28.26 1.23 -9.44
N GLY A 657 -27.38 0.25 -9.68
CA GLY A 657 -27.61 -0.82 -10.65
C GLY A 657 -27.76 -0.33 -12.09
N ILE A 658 -28.20 -1.23 -12.97
CA ILE A 658 -28.37 -0.91 -14.39
C ILE A 658 -29.51 0.09 -14.65
N VAL A 659 -30.53 0.13 -13.78
CA VAL A 659 -31.66 1.08 -13.92
C VAL A 659 -31.20 2.50 -13.62
N GLY A 660 -30.49 2.72 -12.50
CA GLY A 660 -29.93 4.04 -12.18
C GLY A 660 -28.90 4.49 -13.20
N PHE A 661 -28.02 3.58 -13.63
CA PHE A 661 -27.06 3.85 -14.72
C PHE A 661 -27.75 4.29 -16.01
N ALA A 662 -28.80 3.58 -16.45
CA ALA A 662 -29.55 3.93 -17.65
C ALA A 662 -30.23 5.31 -17.53
N VAL A 663 -30.84 5.64 -16.38
CA VAL A 663 -31.48 6.94 -16.13
C VAL A 663 -30.46 8.08 -16.13
N VAL A 664 -29.34 7.93 -15.41
CA VAL A 664 -28.27 8.94 -15.35
C VAL A 664 -27.65 9.17 -16.73
N MET A 665 -27.30 8.09 -17.44
CA MET A 665 -26.72 8.19 -18.79
C MET A 665 -27.71 8.81 -19.79
N PHE A 666 -28.99 8.43 -19.76
CA PHE A 666 -30.02 9.07 -20.58
C PHE A 666 -30.11 10.58 -20.30
N LEU A 667 -30.16 10.99 -19.03
CA LEU A 667 -30.25 12.40 -18.64
C LEU A 667 -29.02 13.20 -19.10
N VAL A 668 -27.81 12.69 -18.86
CA VAL A 668 -26.56 13.34 -19.26
C VAL A 668 -26.47 13.47 -20.78
N ILE A 669 -26.77 12.40 -21.54
CA ILE A 669 -26.75 12.41 -23.01
C ILE A 669 -27.83 13.37 -23.56
N PHE A 670 -29.03 13.37 -23.00
CA PHE A 670 -30.11 14.28 -23.39
C PHE A 670 -29.72 15.75 -23.17
N LEU A 671 -29.24 16.10 -21.97
CA LEU A 671 -28.83 17.47 -21.65
C LEU A 671 -27.63 17.91 -22.49
N LEU A 672 -26.67 17.03 -22.78
CA LEU A 672 -25.52 17.30 -23.64
C LEU A 672 -25.95 17.59 -25.08
N ILE A 673 -26.78 16.73 -25.68
CA ILE A 673 -27.29 16.91 -27.04
C ILE A 673 -28.16 18.17 -27.15
N LYS A 674 -28.98 18.47 -26.13
CA LYS A 674 -29.78 19.71 -26.07
C LYS A 674 -28.87 20.95 -25.96
N SER A 675 -27.88 20.93 -25.08
CA SER A 675 -26.90 22.01 -24.92
C SER A 675 -26.15 22.29 -26.22
N LEU A 676 -25.58 21.27 -26.87
CA LEU A 676 -24.86 21.43 -28.14
C LEU A 676 -25.74 22.02 -29.25
N LYS A 677 -27.02 21.63 -29.34
CA LYS A 677 -27.99 22.19 -30.30
C LYS A 677 -28.32 23.65 -30.00
N LEU A 678 -28.52 24.01 -28.73
CA LEU A 678 -28.80 25.38 -28.28
C LEU A 678 -27.60 26.31 -28.46
N ILE A 679 -26.39 25.88 -28.07
CA ILE A 679 -25.11 26.59 -28.27
C ILE A 679 -24.90 26.88 -29.75
N LYS A 680 -25.14 25.89 -30.62
CA LYS A 680 -25.02 26.04 -32.08
C LYS A 680 -26.06 27.01 -32.65
N LYS A 681 -27.33 26.95 -32.22
CA LYS A 681 -28.39 27.91 -32.59
C LYS A 681 -27.98 29.35 -32.22
N ALA A 682 -27.47 29.56 -31.01
CA ALA A 682 -27.04 30.85 -30.49
C ALA A 682 -25.66 31.34 -31.02
N LYS A 683 -24.92 30.49 -31.75
CA LYS A 683 -23.53 30.71 -32.18
C LYS A 683 -22.57 31.08 -31.03
N ASP A 684 -22.87 30.69 -29.78
CA ASP A 684 -22.08 31.08 -28.61
C ASP A 684 -20.80 30.24 -28.45
N ASN A 685 -19.74 30.73 -29.09
CA ASN A 685 -18.40 30.17 -29.02
C ASN A 685 -17.79 30.20 -27.60
N LEU A 686 -18.25 31.05 -26.68
CA LEU A 686 -17.77 31.04 -25.29
C LEU A 686 -18.46 29.95 -24.47
N MET A 687 -19.78 29.78 -24.64
CA MET A 687 -20.49 28.65 -24.02
C MET A 687 -19.97 27.30 -24.53
N LEU A 688 -19.63 27.20 -25.82
CA LEU A 688 -18.98 26.00 -26.38
C LEU A 688 -17.66 25.68 -25.66
N ILE A 689 -16.81 26.68 -25.42
CA ILE A 689 -15.54 26.48 -24.69
C ILE A 689 -15.79 26.02 -23.26
N LEU A 690 -16.78 26.59 -22.56
CA LEU A 690 -17.12 26.19 -21.19
C LEU A 690 -17.65 24.74 -21.11
N LEU A 691 -18.53 24.35 -22.03
CA LEU A 691 -19.01 22.97 -22.11
C LEU A 691 -17.87 21.98 -22.40
N LEU A 692 -17.00 22.29 -23.37
CA LEU A 692 -15.88 21.42 -23.73
C LEU A 692 -14.78 21.41 -22.65
N PHE A 693 -14.59 22.50 -21.91
CA PHE A 693 -13.75 22.56 -20.71
C PHE A 693 -14.25 21.59 -19.63
N GLY A 694 -15.55 21.62 -19.29
CA GLY A 694 -16.14 20.68 -18.32
C GLY A 694 -16.05 19.22 -18.78
N LEU A 695 -16.31 18.96 -20.07
CA LEU A 695 -16.17 17.62 -20.65
C LEU A 695 -14.71 17.12 -20.71
N SER A 696 -13.71 18.01 -20.68
CA SER A 696 -12.28 17.62 -20.70
C SER A 696 -11.86 16.83 -19.44
N TYR A 697 -12.66 16.88 -18.37
CA TYR A 697 -12.46 16.10 -17.15
C TYR A 697 -12.99 14.64 -17.21
N ILE A 698 -13.56 14.18 -18.33
CA ILE A 698 -14.03 12.78 -18.48
C ILE A 698 -12.96 11.73 -18.08
N PRO A 699 -11.67 11.86 -18.44
CA PRO A 699 -10.64 10.93 -17.95
C PRO A 699 -10.34 11.03 -16.44
N ALA A 700 -10.72 12.11 -15.76
CA ALA A 700 -10.74 12.16 -14.30
C ALA A 700 -11.86 11.28 -13.76
N PHE A 701 -13.08 11.44 -14.28
CA PHE A 701 -14.27 10.68 -13.87
C PHE A 701 -14.14 9.17 -14.08
N LEU A 702 -13.31 8.74 -15.05
CA LEU A 702 -13.08 7.33 -15.37
C LEU A 702 -11.87 6.69 -14.67
N PHE A 703 -10.94 7.47 -14.11
CA PHE A 703 -9.67 6.94 -13.56
C PHE A 703 -9.22 7.53 -12.21
N TYR A 704 -9.93 8.52 -11.64
CA TYR A 704 -9.48 9.22 -10.43
C TYR A 704 -10.60 9.79 -9.53
N ASN A 705 -11.71 10.28 -10.10
CA ASN A 705 -12.77 10.98 -9.35
C ASN A 705 -13.92 10.07 -8.89
N SER A 706 -14.70 10.61 -7.95
CA SER A 706 -15.91 10.07 -7.33
C SER A 706 -17.17 10.66 -7.98
N LEU A 707 -18.30 9.95 -7.92
CA LEU A 707 -19.64 10.49 -8.17
C LEU A 707 -19.98 11.62 -7.20
N TYR A 708 -19.56 11.48 -5.94
CA TYR A 708 -19.88 12.38 -4.83
C TYR A 708 -18.67 13.23 -4.43
N GLY A 709 -18.84 14.55 -4.41
CA GLY A 709 -17.87 15.53 -3.93
C GLY A 709 -16.96 16.17 -4.99
N ASP A 710 -17.16 15.91 -6.29
CA ASP A 710 -16.29 16.45 -7.34
C ASP A 710 -16.76 17.80 -7.93
N ASN A 711 -15.82 18.75 -7.96
CA ASN A 711 -16.02 20.11 -8.46
C ASN A 711 -16.28 20.15 -9.98
N ALA A 712 -15.56 19.35 -10.76
CA ALA A 712 -15.67 19.38 -12.23
C ALA A 712 -16.97 18.72 -12.72
N LEU A 713 -17.42 17.67 -12.03
CA LEU A 713 -18.74 17.07 -12.22
C LEU A 713 -19.87 18.03 -11.81
N ALA A 714 -19.78 18.67 -10.64
CA ALA A 714 -20.77 19.65 -10.19
C ALA A 714 -20.87 20.86 -11.14
N TYR A 715 -19.73 21.34 -11.66
CA TYR A 715 -19.65 22.31 -12.76
C TYR A 715 -20.42 21.82 -13.99
N LEU A 716 -20.08 20.63 -14.50
CA LEU A 716 -20.63 20.11 -15.75
C LEU A 716 -22.15 19.87 -15.66
N ILE A 717 -22.61 19.24 -14.58
CA ILE A 717 -24.04 19.00 -14.34
C ILE A 717 -24.80 20.31 -14.22
N THR A 718 -24.27 21.29 -13.46
CA THR A 718 -24.92 22.59 -13.29
C THR A 718 -25.00 23.35 -14.61
N LEU A 719 -23.92 23.39 -15.40
CA LEU A 719 -23.87 24.03 -16.71
C LEU A 719 -24.88 23.41 -17.67
N LEU A 720 -24.92 22.09 -17.77
CA LEU A 720 -25.86 21.34 -18.61
C LEU A 720 -27.32 21.58 -18.21
N ALA A 721 -27.64 21.46 -16.92
CA ALA A 721 -29.01 21.64 -16.42
C ALA A 721 -29.50 23.07 -16.59
N THR A 722 -28.75 24.06 -16.08
CA THR A 722 -29.15 25.48 -16.15
C THR A 722 -29.24 25.96 -17.59
N TYR A 723 -28.25 25.71 -18.45
CA TYR A 723 -28.28 26.20 -19.83
C TYR A 723 -29.43 25.58 -20.64
N VAL A 724 -29.74 24.28 -20.48
CA VAL A 724 -30.89 23.68 -21.18
C VAL A 724 -32.22 24.23 -20.67
N ILE A 725 -32.44 24.26 -19.35
CA ILE A 725 -33.74 24.65 -18.77
C ILE A 725 -34.07 26.12 -19.06
N LEU A 726 -33.08 27.01 -19.03
CA LEU A 726 -33.29 28.44 -19.27
C LEU A 726 -33.61 28.75 -20.74
N ASN A 727 -32.91 28.10 -21.68
CA ASN A 727 -33.05 28.35 -23.12
C ASN A 727 -34.11 27.44 -23.79
N ALA A 728 -34.74 26.53 -23.05
CA ALA A 728 -35.74 25.58 -23.57
C ALA A 728 -36.95 26.25 -24.24
N ASN A 729 -37.32 27.46 -23.79
CA ASN A 729 -38.53 28.17 -24.22
C ASN A 729 -38.27 29.30 -25.23
N GLU A 730 -37.03 29.52 -25.66
CA GLU A 730 -36.71 30.58 -26.62
C GLU A 730 -37.11 30.18 -28.05
N LYS A 731 -38.31 30.61 -28.45
CA LYS A 731 -38.69 30.73 -29.87
C LYS A 731 -37.62 31.55 -30.62
N PRO A 732 -37.35 31.26 -31.90
CA PRO A 732 -36.38 32.03 -32.68
C PRO A 732 -36.90 33.46 -32.90
N ASN A 733 -36.33 34.44 -32.19
CA ASN A 733 -36.57 35.85 -32.45
C ASN A 733 -35.87 36.25 -33.76
N HIS A 734 -36.64 36.61 -34.79
CA HIS A 734 -36.15 37.12 -36.07
C HIS A 734 -35.77 38.62 -36.02
N SER A 735 -35.64 39.21 -34.82
CA SER A 735 -35.62 40.67 -34.62
C SER A 735 -34.24 41.33 -34.66
N ASP A 736 -33.15 40.57 -34.56
CA ASP A 736 -31.79 41.15 -34.41
C ASP A 736 -31.01 41.33 -35.74
N GLU A 737 -31.51 40.78 -36.85
CA GLU A 737 -30.85 40.91 -38.17
C GLU A 737 -30.77 42.36 -38.67
N THR A 738 -31.61 43.26 -38.14
CA THR A 738 -31.60 44.70 -38.46
C THR A 738 -30.59 45.52 -37.67
N LYS A 739 -29.99 45.00 -36.58
CA LYS A 739 -28.95 45.71 -35.80
C LYS A 739 -27.53 45.33 -36.17
N VAL A 740 -27.28 44.11 -36.64
CA VAL A 740 -25.91 43.68 -37.01
C VAL A 740 -25.33 44.56 -38.15
N ASN A 741 -26.20 45.03 -39.06
CA ASN A 741 -25.80 45.88 -40.19
C ASN A 741 -25.44 47.35 -39.85
N SER A 742 -25.74 47.86 -38.65
CA SER A 742 -25.25 49.19 -38.23
C SER A 742 -23.82 49.11 -37.67
N ASP A 743 -23.56 48.11 -36.85
CA ASP A 743 -22.38 48.09 -35.98
C ASP A 743 -21.12 47.59 -36.72
N GLU A 744 -21.29 46.83 -37.80
CA GLU A 744 -20.17 46.38 -38.66
C GLU A 744 -19.59 47.52 -39.53
N LYS A 745 -20.31 48.66 -39.67
CA LYS A 745 -19.80 49.86 -40.36
C LYS A 745 -18.97 50.79 -39.49
N THR A 746 -19.22 50.87 -38.18
CA THR A 746 -18.48 51.77 -37.28
C THR A 746 -17.15 51.20 -36.81
N PHE A 747 -16.97 49.87 -36.83
CA PHE A 747 -15.75 49.21 -36.34
C PHE A 747 -14.52 49.27 -37.27
N ASN A 748 -14.59 50.01 -38.40
CA ASN A 748 -13.52 50.12 -39.40
C ASN A 748 -12.86 51.52 -39.47
N LEU A 749 -13.22 52.46 -38.58
CA LEU A 749 -12.73 53.84 -38.60
C LEU A 749 -12.32 54.36 -37.21
N GLU A 750 -11.43 53.65 -36.52
CA GLU A 750 -10.54 54.24 -35.49
C GLU A 750 -9.39 53.28 -35.15
N ASN A 751 -8.16 53.81 -35.09
CA ASN A 751 -6.81 53.21 -34.93
C ASN A 751 -5.92 53.27 -36.19
N GLY A 752 -5.35 54.47 -36.41
CA GLY A 752 -4.08 54.67 -37.12
C GLY A 752 -2.98 55.02 -36.12
#